data_AF-A0A6J2VI44-F1
#
_entry.id   AF-A0A6J2VI44-F1
#
_cell.length_a   1.000
_cell.length_b   1.000
_cell.length_c   1.000
_cell.angle_alpha   90.00
_cell.angle_beta   90.00
_cell.angle_gamma   90.00
#
_symmetry.space_group_name_H-M   'P 1'
#
loop_
_entity.id
_entity.type
_entity.pdbx_description
1 polymer ?
#
loop_
_entity_poly.entity_id
_entity_poly.type
_entity_poly.pdbx_seq_one_letter_code
_entity_poly.pdbx_strand_id
1 'polypeptide(L)'
;MPAYKLSRDEGRSWSYLRPSSVYLYSDEVYRLLGTHVSYVDMTPSEFSRTIGMRNSVQVKDMVDYLKQWCTKVSDENQAEAEGAHFTTTIQHIHTVYQYLQSSCSPGQLTSLFQRSPAVFIEYERKDDWCSGKFYHLKEVCWSDPTGMFVRYKEAIRKSDGGVQEPRVLAPFYSHLPDMRELFMMILKVESHPSMKQYVDLLVLVCETSELPTGEVLQDVSIIFAKLANKCKIRVHDEQDHTVQLDKSYCTSLKNMVTDQRVFPTKNSGWVSLSRKPMIPDSTNLEKIFKSHRQVCLLNLPPAQKKTAKKTKQGKTLQNDERLTFSEEDRDLFLKICGVKRLSECVIAEALTENYRPCPAMQTFVRNIVPYVQRFIYHSEKLEEVYSELKENNISQQIKNLKFGQVGKLYINYRLDVPDGDPIFETEDIICLLKDKKELYVQKDNLSSKLDICRELVKLFSSENDFGKELEHFLGGLAASITDKAALKRFLDRHDIHELPSDEEEWEVPEPMEMKPEPTVPSAAKLARAVGAQEEERKTEGDGENTLVCWPPKSSFGKVGAGHTAQAVEAVMKMWPPPAPPSSGEEQISRGVSGHDRPGEPPLPRESGLSHPQGFRSSGSTNTSSAHSAALPHEKDLKAMPVVQPTDVSHMSSSGETEGDQTEPKVDRPSSNRTAPHSSSEDQHTHQPSQQNHKPAEPPEVVSSQFQGNGSALRPPMALDNAVWTKATAVEAVLEDLTLDCTLPEMVTFSEDIGDTVDIGEWGERLVHSFLTHWMENGGPQAPKEIVWYNQNGETGQPCDFKLTFAVRNGESQGHEVFVEVKTTVKREKHFIHLSANELDFALKEKERYHIYRVYSAGDSQNVRLCRIKNLAQHLHSKTLELFLFV
;
A
#
# COMPACT_ATOMS: atom_id res chain seq x y z
N MET A 1 65.79 -61.73 9.30
CA MET A 1 66.97 -61.01 8.76
C MET A 1 67.02 -59.61 9.36
N PRO A 2 68.21 -59.01 9.54
CA PRO A 2 68.30 -57.63 10.02
C PRO A 2 67.72 -56.67 8.97
N ALA A 3 66.89 -55.74 9.43
CA ALA A 3 66.32 -54.66 8.63
C ALA A 3 66.25 -53.40 9.51
N TYR A 4 66.34 -52.22 8.89
CA TYR A 4 66.29 -50.95 9.60
C TYR A 4 65.06 -50.13 9.22
N LYS A 5 64.52 -49.38 10.18
CA LYS A 5 63.50 -48.37 9.98
C LYS A 5 64.11 -47.01 10.33
N LEU A 6 64.09 -46.10 9.37
CA LEU A 6 64.53 -44.72 9.53
C LEU A 6 63.59 -43.99 10.49
N SER A 7 64.15 -43.17 11.37
CA SER A 7 63.40 -42.31 12.30
C SER A 7 63.42 -40.85 11.85
N ARG A 8 62.70 -39.99 12.59
CA ARG A 8 62.62 -38.55 12.34
C ARG A 8 63.99 -37.86 12.37
N ASP A 9 64.85 -38.29 13.29
CA ASP A 9 66.14 -37.66 13.60
C ASP A 9 67.30 -38.38 12.87
N GLU A 10 67.03 -38.84 11.64
CA GLU A 10 67.88 -39.66 10.75
C GLU A 10 68.39 -41.02 11.30
N GLY A 11 68.17 -41.30 12.58
CA GLY A 11 68.57 -42.52 13.27
C GLY A 11 67.96 -43.79 12.66
N ARG A 12 68.76 -44.87 12.60
CA ARG A 12 68.32 -46.20 12.13
C ARG A 12 67.95 -47.09 13.31
N SER A 13 66.67 -47.40 13.45
CA SER A 13 66.18 -48.43 14.39
C SER A 13 66.23 -49.81 13.73
N TRP A 14 66.89 -50.80 14.36
CA TRP A 14 67.10 -52.12 13.76
C TRP A 14 66.19 -53.19 14.37
N SER A 15 65.70 -54.12 13.52
CA SER A 15 64.86 -55.25 13.94
C SER A 15 65.10 -56.49 13.07
N TYR A 16 64.68 -57.67 13.56
CA TYR A 16 64.80 -58.94 12.82
C TYR A 16 63.45 -59.35 12.23
N LEU A 17 63.25 -59.11 10.93
CA LEU A 17 61.99 -59.33 10.22
C LEU A 17 62.06 -60.50 9.23
N ARG A 18 60.90 -60.90 8.68
CA ARG A 18 60.80 -61.89 7.61
C ARG A 18 61.18 -61.23 6.27
N PRO A 19 61.88 -61.91 5.34
CA PRO A 19 62.26 -61.31 4.05
C PRO A 19 61.08 -60.78 3.23
N SER A 20 59.91 -61.44 3.29
CA SER A 20 58.68 -61.00 2.62
C SER A 20 57.98 -59.77 3.23
N SER A 21 58.47 -59.28 4.37
CA SER A 21 57.93 -58.12 5.10
C SER A 21 58.85 -56.88 5.07
N VAL A 22 59.90 -56.91 4.24
CA VAL A 22 60.87 -55.81 4.13
C VAL A 22 61.08 -55.40 2.67
N TYR A 23 61.48 -54.14 2.48
CA TYR A 23 61.85 -53.60 1.17
C TYR A 23 63.37 -53.50 1.05
N LEU A 24 63.89 -53.67 -0.16
CA LEU A 24 65.24 -53.21 -0.51
C LEU A 24 65.21 -51.66 -0.55
N TYR A 25 66.24 -51.01 -0.02
CA TYR A 25 66.32 -49.55 -0.08
C TYR A 25 66.57 -49.09 -1.53
N SER A 26 65.70 -48.21 -2.02
CA SER A 26 65.93 -47.35 -3.19
C SER A 26 65.16 -46.05 -2.99
N ASP A 27 65.62 -44.96 -3.62
CA ASP A 27 64.97 -43.65 -3.47
C ASP A 27 63.53 -43.66 -4.00
N GLU A 28 63.22 -44.48 -5.02
CA GLU A 28 61.86 -44.64 -5.56
C GLU A 28 60.91 -45.27 -4.53
N VAL A 29 61.35 -46.32 -3.83
CA VAL A 29 60.56 -46.97 -2.77
C VAL A 29 60.49 -46.07 -1.53
N TYR A 30 61.57 -45.37 -1.18
CA TYR A 30 61.60 -44.46 -0.05
C TYR A 30 60.69 -43.24 -0.24
N ARG A 31 60.61 -42.68 -1.46
CA ARG A 31 59.65 -41.60 -1.79
C ARG A 31 58.18 -41.98 -1.63
N LEU A 32 57.85 -43.27 -1.66
CA LEU A 32 56.47 -43.78 -1.54
C LEU A 32 56.12 -44.37 -0.17
N LEU A 33 57.09 -44.88 0.58
CA LEU A 33 56.87 -45.56 1.87
C LEU A 33 57.54 -44.89 3.07
N GLY A 34 58.39 -43.88 2.83
CA GLY A 34 58.97 -42.98 3.83
C GLY A 34 59.58 -43.68 5.03
N THR A 35 59.43 -43.08 6.21
CA THR A 35 59.87 -43.68 7.48
C THR A 35 58.83 -44.66 8.05
N HIS A 36 57.92 -45.22 7.25
CA HIS A 36 56.79 -46.01 7.75
C HIS A 36 57.03 -47.53 7.71
N VAL A 37 57.81 -48.01 6.72
CA VAL A 37 58.17 -49.44 6.57
C VAL A 37 59.60 -49.74 7.06
N SER A 38 60.10 -50.95 6.82
CA SER A 38 61.47 -51.38 7.15
C SER A 38 62.24 -51.80 5.90
N TYR A 39 63.50 -51.39 5.86
CA TYR A 39 64.40 -51.44 4.71
C TYR A 39 65.62 -52.33 4.93
N VAL A 40 66.24 -52.74 3.83
CA VAL A 40 67.49 -53.52 3.78
C VAL A 40 68.40 -52.93 2.70
N ASP A 41 69.64 -52.62 3.07
CA ASP A 41 70.69 -52.21 2.13
C ASP A 41 71.24 -53.44 1.40
N MET A 42 70.63 -53.82 0.27
CA MET A 42 71.12 -54.91 -0.59
C MET A 42 70.65 -54.70 -2.03
N THR A 43 71.49 -55.06 -3.00
CA THR A 43 71.14 -54.95 -4.43
C THR A 43 70.06 -55.96 -4.83
N PRO A 44 69.11 -55.57 -5.71
CA PRO A 44 68.14 -56.50 -6.29
C PRO A 44 68.83 -57.65 -7.02
N SER A 45 68.45 -58.88 -6.68
CA SER A 45 69.07 -60.10 -7.18
C SER A 45 68.05 -61.23 -7.29
N GLU A 46 68.41 -62.32 -7.99
CA GLU A 46 67.57 -63.52 -8.00
C GLU A 46 67.37 -64.08 -6.58
N PHE A 47 68.42 -64.06 -5.75
CA PHE A 47 68.32 -64.45 -4.34
C PHE A 47 67.28 -63.61 -3.59
N SER A 48 67.33 -62.27 -3.70
CA SER A 48 66.38 -61.39 -3.00
C SER A 48 64.94 -61.62 -3.44
N ARG A 49 64.73 -61.83 -4.75
CA ARG A 49 63.43 -62.17 -5.34
C ARG A 49 62.90 -63.52 -4.84
N THR A 50 63.73 -64.56 -4.86
CA THR A 50 63.34 -65.94 -4.51
C THR A 50 62.96 -66.09 -3.03
N ILE A 51 63.57 -65.33 -2.13
CA ILE A 51 63.14 -65.28 -0.71
C ILE A 51 62.05 -64.23 -0.44
N GLY A 52 61.57 -63.53 -1.47
CA GLY A 52 60.40 -62.64 -1.40
C GLY A 52 60.66 -61.22 -0.93
N MET A 53 61.91 -60.73 -0.90
CA MET A 53 62.17 -59.32 -0.60
C MET A 53 61.58 -58.41 -1.69
N ARG A 54 60.95 -57.32 -1.25
CA ARG A 54 60.24 -56.39 -2.13
C ARG A 54 61.22 -55.34 -2.66
N ASN A 55 61.27 -55.12 -3.98
CA ASN A 55 62.16 -54.13 -4.62
C ASN A 55 61.41 -52.98 -5.30
N SER A 56 60.08 -53.02 -5.28
CA SER A 56 59.18 -52.09 -5.96
C SER A 56 57.84 -52.06 -5.21
N VAL A 57 57.12 -50.93 -5.25
CA VAL A 57 55.79 -50.79 -4.64
C VAL A 57 54.74 -51.07 -5.71
N GLN A 58 53.84 -52.02 -5.45
CA GLN A 58 52.68 -52.25 -6.31
C GLN A 58 51.52 -51.35 -5.88
N VAL A 59 50.65 -50.97 -6.81
CA VAL A 59 49.50 -50.09 -6.54
C VAL A 59 48.63 -50.64 -5.41
N LYS A 60 48.42 -51.97 -5.37
CA LYS A 60 47.70 -52.63 -4.28
C LYS A 60 48.39 -52.47 -2.93
N ASP A 61 49.70 -52.68 -2.84
CA ASP A 61 50.46 -52.48 -1.60
C ASP A 61 50.34 -51.04 -1.11
N MET A 62 50.47 -50.06 -2.01
CA MET A 62 50.33 -48.64 -1.67
C MET A 62 48.93 -48.30 -1.15
N VAL A 63 47.88 -48.85 -1.77
CA VAL A 63 46.49 -48.68 -1.33
C VAL A 63 46.25 -49.33 0.04
N ASP A 64 46.80 -50.52 0.29
CA ASP A 64 46.64 -51.21 1.57
C ASP A 64 47.48 -50.57 2.69
N TYR A 65 48.66 -50.02 2.39
CA TYR A 65 49.43 -49.16 3.31
C TYR A 65 48.71 -47.85 3.62
N LEU A 66 48.16 -47.15 2.63
CA LEU A 66 47.42 -45.89 2.88
C LEU A 66 46.21 -46.14 3.80
N LYS A 67 45.46 -47.24 3.62
CA LYS A 67 44.40 -47.64 4.57
C LYS A 67 44.93 -47.84 5.99
N GLN A 68 46.07 -48.53 6.14
CA GLN A 68 46.70 -48.78 7.43
C GLN A 68 47.19 -47.48 8.10
N TRP A 69 47.63 -46.50 7.31
CA TRP A 69 48.08 -45.19 7.82
C TRP A 69 46.91 -44.24 8.13
N CYS A 70 45.81 -44.34 7.39
CA CYS A 70 44.67 -43.44 7.57
C CYS A 70 43.61 -43.96 8.54
N THR A 71 43.53 -45.26 8.80
CA THR A 71 42.52 -45.86 9.68
C THR A 71 43.04 -45.98 11.11
N LYS A 72 42.30 -45.43 12.07
CA LYS A 72 42.53 -45.66 13.50
C LYS A 72 42.15 -47.10 13.85
N VAL A 73 43.05 -47.82 14.53
CA VAL A 73 42.74 -49.13 15.10
C VAL A 73 41.92 -48.92 16.38
N SER A 74 40.60 -49.01 16.24
CA SER A 74 39.65 -49.05 17.36
C SER A 74 39.23 -50.50 17.62
N ASP A 75 39.08 -50.88 18.88
CA ASP A 75 38.35 -52.10 19.24
C ASP A 75 36.86 -51.97 18.85
N GLU A 76 36.16 -53.11 18.83
CA GLU A 76 34.97 -53.35 18.00
C GLU A 76 33.76 -52.41 18.24
N ASN A 77 32.93 -52.26 17.20
CA ASN A 77 31.62 -51.57 17.15
C ASN A 77 31.58 -50.06 16.78
N GLN A 78 32.44 -49.58 15.87
CA GLN A 78 32.21 -48.32 15.13
C GLN A 78 31.76 -48.60 13.69
N ALA A 79 30.70 -47.92 13.22
CA ALA A 79 30.07 -48.18 11.92
C ALA A 79 30.82 -47.59 10.72
N GLU A 80 31.67 -46.59 10.94
CA GLU A 80 32.61 -46.03 9.97
C GLU A 80 34.00 -45.91 10.62
N ALA A 81 35.05 -46.11 9.82
CA ALA A 81 36.43 -46.03 10.29
C ALA A 81 36.84 -44.59 10.65
N GLU A 82 37.26 -44.34 11.90
CA GLU A 82 37.81 -43.03 12.28
C GLU A 82 39.19 -42.81 11.66
N GLY A 83 39.48 -41.58 11.24
CA GLY A 83 40.79 -41.19 10.75
C GLY A 83 41.88 -41.22 11.84
N ALA A 84 43.06 -41.72 11.49
CA ALA A 84 44.24 -41.74 12.34
C ALA A 84 45.01 -40.40 12.33
N HIS A 85 45.83 -40.19 13.35
CA HIS A 85 46.88 -39.16 13.32
C HIS A 85 48.10 -39.68 12.58
N PHE A 86 48.74 -38.83 11.80
CA PHE A 86 49.88 -39.19 10.95
C PHE A 86 50.93 -38.08 10.93
N THR A 87 52.20 -38.47 10.86
CA THR A 87 53.37 -37.59 10.85
C THR A 87 54.29 -38.02 9.73
N THR A 88 54.60 -37.09 8.82
CA THR A 88 55.21 -37.34 7.50
C THR A 88 55.96 -36.08 7.06
N THR A 89 56.70 -36.13 5.96
CA THR A 89 57.08 -34.91 5.23
C THR A 89 55.99 -34.53 4.24
N ILE A 90 55.95 -33.25 3.85
CA ILE A 90 55.02 -32.72 2.83
C ILE A 90 55.25 -33.42 1.48
N GLN A 91 56.52 -33.60 1.09
CA GLN A 91 56.89 -34.27 -0.15
C GLN A 91 56.41 -35.73 -0.20
N HIS A 92 56.47 -36.46 0.92
CA HIS A 92 56.02 -37.85 0.97
C HIS A 92 54.51 -37.97 0.73
N ILE A 93 53.67 -37.20 1.45
CA ILE A 93 52.20 -37.25 1.24
C ILE A 93 51.79 -36.76 -0.15
N HIS A 94 52.48 -35.76 -0.70
CA HIS A 94 52.28 -35.29 -2.09
C HIS A 94 52.66 -36.37 -3.11
N THR A 95 53.79 -37.04 -2.95
CA THR A 95 54.27 -38.09 -3.86
C THR A 95 53.36 -39.33 -3.81
N VAL A 96 52.87 -39.72 -2.64
CA VAL A 96 51.88 -40.81 -2.47
C VAL A 96 50.59 -40.49 -3.24
N TYR A 97 50.09 -39.26 -3.16
CA TYR A 97 48.90 -38.84 -3.90
C TYR A 97 49.14 -38.77 -5.42
N GLN A 98 50.26 -38.23 -5.89
CA GLN A 98 50.63 -38.23 -7.32
C GLN A 98 50.79 -39.66 -7.87
N TYR A 99 51.39 -40.58 -7.12
CA TYR A 99 51.51 -41.99 -7.50
C TYR A 99 50.13 -42.66 -7.61
N LEU A 100 49.23 -42.43 -6.65
CA LEU A 100 47.87 -42.97 -6.70
C LEU A 100 47.04 -42.34 -7.83
N GLN A 101 47.20 -41.05 -8.11
CA GLN A 101 46.56 -40.34 -9.23
C GLN A 101 47.01 -40.87 -10.61
N SER A 102 48.29 -41.22 -10.75
CA SER A 102 48.86 -41.75 -12.00
C SER A 102 48.69 -43.27 -12.16
N SER A 103 48.55 -44.02 -11.06
CA SER A 103 48.55 -45.50 -11.08
C SER A 103 47.17 -46.15 -10.81
N CYS A 104 46.17 -45.40 -10.33
CA CYS A 104 44.79 -45.87 -10.22
C CYS A 104 43.91 -45.27 -11.32
N SER A 105 42.90 -46.03 -11.77
CA SER A 105 41.81 -45.41 -12.55
C SER A 105 40.99 -44.46 -11.66
N PRO A 106 40.38 -43.39 -12.22
CA PRO A 106 39.59 -42.44 -11.44
C PRO A 106 38.52 -43.09 -10.56
N GLY A 107 37.82 -44.11 -11.07
CA GLY A 107 36.80 -44.84 -10.31
C GLY A 107 37.37 -45.63 -9.11
N GLN A 108 38.58 -46.20 -9.23
CA GLN A 108 39.25 -46.86 -8.10
C GLN A 108 39.69 -45.84 -7.05
N LEU A 109 40.25 -44.70 -7.49
CA LEU A 109 40.75 -43.65 -6.63
C LEU A 109 39.62 -42.99 -5.83
N THR A 110 38.54 -42.58 -6.51
CA THR A 110 37.37 -42.00 -5.85
C THR A 110 36.69 -43.00 -4.90
N SER A 111 36.61 -44.30 -5.26
CA SER A 111 36.10 -45.35 -4.38
C SER A 111 36.95 -45.54 -3.11
N LEU A 112 38.28 -45.40 -3.20
CA LEU A 112 39.19 -45.45 -2.05
C LEU A 112 38.93 -44.28 -1.08
N PHE A 113 38.90 -43.05 -1.59
CA PHE A 113 38.71 -41.84 -0.78
C PHE A 113 37.28 -41.69 -0.24
N GLN A 114 36.27 -42.32 -0.86
CA GLN A 114 34.90 -42.37 -0.34
C GLN A 114 34.69 -43.42 0.76
N ARG A 115 35.49 -44.49 0.79
CA ARG A 115 35.35 -45.61 1.74
C ARG A 115 36.34 -45.59 2.90
N SER A 116 37.34 -44.72 2.83
CA SER A 116 38.43 -44.64 3.80
C SER A 116 38.72 -43.18 4.10
N PRO A 117 39.16 -42.82 5.32
CA PRO A 117 39.50 -41.44 5.68
C PRO A 117 40.82 -40.97 5.04
N ALA A 118 40.98 -41.11 3.72
CA ALA A 118 42.25 -40.97 3.03
C ALA A 118 42.75 -39.52 2.82
N VAL A 119 42.00 -38.50 3.24
CA VAL A 119 42.39 -37.08 3.09
C VAL A 119 43.19 -36.62 4.32
N PHE A 120 44.48 -36.32 4.14
CA PHE A 120 45.33 -35.78 5.19
C PHE A 120 45.14 -34.26 5.35
N ILE A 121 45.14 -33.77 6.59
CA ILE A 121 45.15 -32.33 6.92
C ILE A 121 46.22 -32.06 7.98
N GLU A 122 47.15 -31.16 7.65
CA GLU A 122 48.19 -30.66 8.56
C GLU A 122 47.61 -29.78 9.68
N TYR A 123 48.14 -29.93 10.89
CA TYR A 123 47.89 -29.03 12.03
C TYR A 123 49.16 -28.36 12.55
N GLU A 124 50.28 -29.09 12.54
CA GLU A 124 51.55 -28.64 13.09
C GLU A 124 52.67 -28.96 12.10
N ARG A 125 53.51 -27.97 11.81
CA ARG A 125 54.75 -28.13 11.05
C ARG A 125 55.96 -27.82 11.92
N LYS A 126 56.98 -28.67 11.83
CA LYS A 126 58.26 -28.56 12.53
C LYS A 126 59.34 -28.98 11.52
N ASP A 127 59.97 -27.98 10.92
CA ASP A 127 60.91 -28.12 9.81
C ASP A 127 60.23 -28.83 8.62
N ASP A 128 60.89 -29.78 7.96
CA ASP A 128 60.33 -30.55 6.83
C ASP A 128 59.21 -31.52 7.22
N TRP A 129 58.98 -31.72 8.54
CA TRP A 129 57.99 -32.65 9.08
C TRP A 129 56.67 -31.95 9.41
N CYS A 130 55.58 -32.49 8.89
CA CYS A 130 54.21 -32.12 9.22
C CYS A 130 53.51 -33.23 10.02
N SER A 131 52.67 -32.82 10.96
CA SER A 131 51.77 -33.68 11.74
C SER A 131 50.34 -33.24 11.54
N GLY A 132 49.43 -34.21 11.41
CA GLY A 132 48.06 -33.97 11.02
C GLY A 132 47.14 -35.16 11.31
N LYS A 133 45.91 -35.07 10.82
CA LYS A 133 44.93 -36.16 10.89
C LYS A 133 44.37 -36.48 9.51
N PHE A 134 44.02 -37.74 9.34
CA PHE A 134 43.28 -38.27 8.20
C PHE A 134 41.76 -38.07 8.38
N TYR A 135 41.04 -37.86 7.28
CA TYR A 135 39.61 -37.52 7.23
C TYR A 135 38.90 -38.09 6.00
N HIS A 136 37.58 -38.32 6.11
CA HIS A 136 36.76 -38.74 4.98
C HIS A 136 36.52 -37.62 3.98
N LEU A 137 36.31 -37.99 2.71
CA LEU A 137 36.04 -37.04 1.63
C LEU A 137 34.80 -36.16 1.87
N LYS A 138 33.81 -36.68 2.61
CA LYS A 138 32.58 -35.97 3.02
C LYS A 138 32.77 -34.96 4.16
N GLU A 139 33.93 -34.96 4.82
CA GLU A 139 34.22 -34.14 6.01
C GLU A 139 35.02 -32.88 5.70
N VAL A 140 35.43 -32.69 4.44
CA VAL A 140 36.40 -31.68 4.00
C VAL A 140 35.84 -30.84 2.85
N CYS A 141 36.36 -29.62 2.70
CA CYS A 141 36.03 -28.74 1.58
C CYS A 141 37.29 -28.04 1.05
N TRP A 142 37.28 -27.55 -0.19
CA TRP A 142 38.45 -26.87 -0.76
C TRP A 142 38.79 -25.58 0.01
N SER A 143 37.88 -24.61 0.10
CA SER A 143 38.11 -23.38 0.87
C SER A 143 36.84 -22.70 1.37
N ASP A 144 36.95 -21.95 2.47
CA ASP A 144 35.95 -20.92 2.80
C ASP A 144 36.38 -19.56 2.22
N PRO A 145 35.63 -18.99 1.27
CA PRO A 145 35.89 -17.66 0.72
C PRO A 145 35.25 -16.52 1.54
N THR A 146 34.47 -16.83 2.59
CA THR A 146 33.87 -15.79 3.46
C THR A 146 34.86 -15.27 4.51
N GLY A 147 35.73 -16.15 5.03
CA GLY A 147 36.62 -15.85 6.15
C GLY A 147 35.91 -15.81 7.50
N MET A 148 34.59 -16.03 7.54
CA MET A 148 33.78 -15.82 8.75
C MET A 148 34.11 -16.86 9.83
N PHE A 149 34.39 -18.12 9.46
CA PHE A 149 34.88 -19.13 10.40
C PHE A 149 36.24 -18.78 11.04
N VAL A 150 37.05 -17.95 10.37
CA VAL A 150 38.32 -17.46 10.92
C VAL A 150 38.09 -16.24 11.82
N ARG A 151 37.20 -15.32 11.42
CA ARG A 151 36.84 -14.13 12.21
C ARG A 151 36.13 -14.47 13.52
N TYR A 152 35.21 -15.44 13.51
CA TYR A 152 34.45 -15.89 14.69
C TYR A 152 35.07 -17.11 15.39
N LYS A 153 36.34 -17.43 15.10
CA LYS A 153 37.03 -18.63 15.59
C LYS A 153 37.02 -18.77 17.11
N GLU A 154 37.13 -17.66 17.85
CA GLU A 154 37.04 -17.70 19.31
C GLU A 154 35.63 -18.02 19.82
N ALA A 155 34.58 -17.52 19.18
CA ALA A 155 33.20 -17.82 19.55
C ALA A 155 32.89 -19.30 19.31
N ILE A 156 33.33 -19.84 18.16
CA ILE A 156 33.19 -21.28 17.82
C ILE A 156 33.84 -22.17 18.89
N ARG A 157 34.96 -21.72 19.48
CA ARG A 157 35.70 -22.45 20.52
C ARG A 157 35.19 -22.24 21.95
N LYS A 158 34.37 -21.22 22.18
CA LYS A 158 33.76 -20.90 23.48
C LYS A 158 32.35 -21.50 23.62
N SER A 159 31.71 -21.87 22.51
CA SER A 159 30.40 -22.52 22.50
C SER A 159 30.52 -24.04 22.66
N ASP A 160 29.86 -24.60 23.68
CA ASP A 160 29.55 -26.04 23.74
C ASP A 160 28.61 -26.47 22.57
N GLY A 161 27.94 -25.50 21.93
CA GLY A 161 26.93 -25.67 20.90
C GLY A 161 27.47 -25.91 19.48
N GLY A 162 28.05 -27.08 19.23
CA GLY A 162 27.92 -27.82 17.95
C GLY A 162 28.51 -27.27 16.64
N VAL A 163 28.95 -26.00 16.55
CA VAL A 163 29.48 -25.43 15.29
C VAL A 163 30.85 -26.02 14.95
N GLN A 164 30.94 -26.81 13.88
CA GLN A 164 32.20 -27.45 13.47
C GLN A 164 33.06 -26.53 12.57
N GLU A 165 34.27 -26.18 13.02
CA GLU A 165 35.29 -25.51 12.18
C GLU A 165 35.46 -26.30 10.84
N PRO A 166 35.30 -25.67 9.66
CA PRO A 166 35.36 -26.38 8.38
C PRO A 166 36.78 -26.80 8.04
N ARG A 167 36.93 -28.05 7.61
CA ARG A 167 38.22 -28.67 7.31
C ARG A 167 38.65 -28.32 5.88
N VAL A 168 39.34 -27.19 5.75
CA VAL A 168 39.74 -26.59 4.48
C VAL A 168 41.06 -27.15 3.93
N LEU A 169 41.07 -27.56 2.66
CA LEU A 169 42.23 -28.18 2.00
C LEU A 169 43.19 -27.15 1.37
N ALA A 170 42.67 -26.04 0.84
CA ALA A 170 43.44 -25.09 0.04
C ALA A 170 44.66 -24.49 0.76
N PRO A 171 44.65 -24.14 2.06
CA PRO A 171 45.83 -23.56 2.72
C PRO A 171 47.07 -24.46 2.71
N PHE A 172 46.89 -25.79 2.65
CA PHE A 172 47.97 -26.76 2.53
C PHE A 172 48.21 -27.16 1.07
N TYR A 173 47.16 -27.52 0.34
CA TYR A 173 47.27 -28.13 -0.99
C TYR A 173 47.36 -27.14 -2.17
N SER A 174 47.05 -25.85 -2.01
CA SER A 174 47.03 -24.91 -3.15
C SER A 174 48.40 -24.56 -3.72
N HIS A 175 49.48 -24.81 -2.98
CA HIS A 175 50.86 -24.59 -3.41
C HIS A 175 51.53 -25.84 -4.01
N LEU A 176 50.86 -27.00 -3.94
CA LEU A 176 51.37 -28.26 -4.47
C LEU A 176 50.79 -28.51 -5.88
N PRO A 177 51.61 -28.91 -6.87
CA PRO A 177 51.12 -29.20 -8.21
C PRO A 177 50.16 -30.39 -8.20
N ASP A 178 49.24 -30.40 -9.17
CA ASP A 178 48.23 -31.44 -9.45
C ASP A 178 47.15 -31.63 -8.37
N MET A 179 47.42 -31.26 -7.11
CA MET A 179 46.53 -31.49 -5.97
C MET A 179 45.17 -30.78 -6.10
N ARG A 180 45.12 -29.61 -6.72
CA ARG A 180 43.85 -28.92 -7.01
C ARG A 180 43.00 -29.70 -8.01
N GLU A 181 43.61 -30.33 -9.02
CA GLU A 181 42.89 -31.16 -9.99
C GLU A 181 42.42 -32.48 -9.35
N LEU A 182 43.30 -33.13 -8.59
CA LEU A 182 42.98 -34.33 -7.83
C LEU A 182 41.75 -34.13 -6.93
N PHE A 183 41.76 -33.10 -6.07
CA PHE A 183 40.65 -32.88 -5.15
C PHE A 183 39.39 -32.32 -5.82
N MET A 184 39.50 -31.35 -6.74
CA MET A 184 38.31 -30.70 -7.32
C MET A 184 37.68 -31.46 -8.49
N MET A 185 38.50 -32.04 -9.37
CA MET A 185 38.02 -32.62 -10.64
C MET A 185 37.86 -34.14 -10.56
N ILE A 186 38.84 -34.84 -9.98
CA ILE A 186 38.84 -36.31 -9.90
C ILE A 186 37.99 -36.79 -8.71
N LEU A 187 38.31 -36.32 -7.51
CA LEU A 187 37.63 -36.70 -6.27
C LEU A 187 36.34 -35.92 -6.00
N LYS A 188 36.16 -34.74 -6.64
CA LYS A 188 34.97 -33.88 -6.52
C LYS A 188 34.65 -33.44 -5.08
N VAL A 189 35.67 -32.98 -4.36
CA VAL A 189 35.52 -32.33 -3.04
C VAL A 189 34.62 -31.09 -3.14
N GLU A 190 33.74 -30.92 -2.15
CA GLU A 190 32.92 -29.71 -1.99
C GLU A 190 33.79 -28.45 -2.06
N SER A 191 33.49 -27.54 -2.99
CA SER A 191 34.31 -26.33 -3.17
C SER A 191 34.31 -25.40 -1.94
N HIS A 192 33.27 -25.51 -1.10
CA HIS A 192 32.99 -24.64 0.04
C HIS A 192 32.32 -25.44 1.17
N PRO A 193 32.34 -24.96 2.42
CA PRO A 193 31.55 -25.53 3.52
C PRO A 193 30.07 -25.81 3.17
N SER A 194 29.46 -26.75 3.88
CA SER A 194 28.06 -27.12 3.70
C SER A 194 27.09 -25.98 4.04
N MET A 195 25.86 -26.02 3.52
CA MET A 195 24.83 -25.03 3.89
C MET A 195 24.55 -25.07 5.41
N LYS A 196 24.52 -26.25 6.03
CA LYS A 196 24.36 -26.39 7.48
C LYS A 196 25.47 -25.68 8.25
N GLN A 197 26.75 -25.88 7.91
CA GLN A 197 27.85 -25.18 8.59
C GLN A 197 27.75 -23.65 8.49
N TYR A 198 27.31 -23.12 7.34
CA TYR A 198 27.09 -21.68 7.18
C TYR A 198 25.87 -21.17 7.97
N VAL A 199 24.80 -21.97 8.13
CA VAL A 199 23.66 -21.60 9.00
C VAL A 199 24.02 -21.72 10.48
N ASP A 200 24.73 -22.77 10.89
CA ASP A 200 25.21 -22.96 12.26
C ASP A 200 26.14 -21.80 12.68
N LEU A 201 27.00 -21.34 11.76
CA LEU A 201 27.82 -20.13 11.95
C LEU A 201 26.96 -18.87 12.02
N LEU A 202 25.97 -18.71 11.14
CA LEU A 202 25.06 -17.56 11.13
C LEU A 202 24.32 -17.42 12.48
N VAL A 203 23.80 -18.52 13.03
CA VAL A 203 23.15 -18.55 14.34
C VAL A 203 24.14 -18.11 15.43
N LEU A 204 25.34 -18.70 15.47
CA LEU A 204 26.38 -18.32 16.44
C LEU A 204 26.78 -16.84 16.36
N VAL A 205 26.88 -16.26 15.16
CA VAL A 205 27.19 -14.83 14.96
C VAL A 205 26.11 -13.94 15.57
N CYS A 206 24.83 -14.28 15.35
CA CYS A 206 23.69 -13.55 15.91
C CYS A 206 23.55 -13.74 17.43
N GLU A 207 23.83 -14.95 17.96
CA GLU A 207 23.81 -15.24 19.40
C GLU A 207 24.97 -14.59 20.16
N THR A 208 26.14 -14.44 19.52
CA THR A 208 27.31 -13.76 20.11
C THR A 208 27.12 -12.23 20.20
N SER A 209 26.13 -11.66 19.50
CA SER A 209 25.93 -10.21 19.39
C SER A 209 24.46 -9.83 19.55
N GLU A 210 24.01 -9.61 20.79
CA GLU A 210 22.60 -9.32 21.15
C GLU A 210 21.96 -8.21 20.30
N LEU A 211 22.75 -7.22 19.86
CA LEU A 211 22.32 -6.11 19.01
C LEU A 211 23.08 -6.12 17.67
N PRO A 212 22.40 -6.02 16.52
CA PRO A 212 23.03 -6.04 15.19
C PRO A 212 23.84 -4.76 14.93
N THR A 213 25.14 -4.79 15.27
CA THR A 213 26.08 -3.69 15.00
C THR A 213 26.45 -3.59 13.51
N GLY A 214 26.96 -2.43 13.09
CA GLY A 214 27.29 -2.16 11.67
C GLY A 214 28.29 -3.14 11.05
N GLU A 215 29.24 -3.68 11.82
CA GLU A 215 30.15 -4.72 11.34
C GLU A 215 29.46 -6.09 11.24
N VAL A 216 28.73 -6.50 12.28
CA VAL A 216 28.04 -7.80 12.32
C VAL A 216 26.98 -7.90 11.21
N LEU A 217 26.34 -6.78 10.85
CA LEU A 217 25.45 -6.68 9.69
C LEU A 217 26.14 -6.93 8.34
N GLN A 218 27.41 -6.53 8.18
CA GLN A 218 28.19 -6.86 6.99
C GLN A 218 28.59 -8.35 6.99
N ASP A 219 29.03 -8.87 8.13
CA ASP A 219 29.40 -10.29 8.31
C ASP A 219 28.22 -11.22 7.99
N VAL A 220 27.04 -10.94 8.55
CA VAL A 220 25.80 -11.68 8.27
C VAL A 220 25.38 -11.54 6.81
N SER A 221 25.53 -10.36 6.19
CA SER A 221 25.24 -10.18 4.76
C SER A 221 26.18 -10.98 3.85
N ILE A 222 27.45 -11.17 4.24
CA ILE A 222 28.39 -12.08 3.55
C ILE A 222 27.89 -13.53 3.62
N ILE A 223 27.37 -13.97 4.79
CA ILE A 223 26.84 -15.33 4.96
C ILE A 223 25.53 -15.52 4.18
N PHE A 224 24.60 -14.56 4.24
CA PHE A 224 23.36 -14.55 3.44
C PHE A 224 23.67 -14.73 1.94
N ALA A 225 24.55 -13.86 1.40
CA ALA A 225 24.97 -13.94 0.01
C ALA A 225 25.60 -15.30 -0.32
N LYS A 226 26.45 -15.84 0.57
CA LYS A 226 27.09 -17.15 0.34
C LYS A 226 26.08 -18.31 0.35
N LEU A 227 25.06 -18.26 1.20
CA LEU A 227 23.98 -19.25 1.28
C LEU A 227 23.14 -19.25 0.01
N ALA A 228 22.68 -18.08 -0.47
CA ALA A 228 21.98 -17.98 -1.75
C ALA A 228 22.83 -18.45 -2.94
N ASN A 229 24.12 -18.14 -2.95
CA ASN A 229 25.05 -18.58 -3.99
C ASN A 229 25.16 -20.12 -4.06
N LYS A 230 25.05 -20.84 -2.93
CA LYS A 230 24.97 -22.32 -2.93
C LYS A 230 23.66 -22.88 -3.49
N CYS A 231 22.59 -22.08 -3.60
CA CYS A 231 21.32 -22.49 -4.23
C CYS A 231 21.28 -22.26 -5.75
N LYS A 232 22.29 -21.62 -6.35
CA LYS A 232 22.36 -21.37 -7.80
C LYS A 232 22.87 -22.61 -8.55
N ILE A 233 22.12 -23.06 -9.56
CA ILE A 233 22.57 -24.09 -10.51
C ILE A 233 23.54 -23.43 -11.49
N ARG A 234 24.72 -24.02 -11.66
CA ARG A 234 25.71 -23.59 -12.66
C ARG A 234 25.50 -24.34 -13.96
N VAL A 235 24.54 -23.88 -14.76
CA VAL A 235 24.47 -24.21 -16.19
C VAL A 235 25.67 -23.54 -16.87
N HIS A 236 26.31 -24.21 -17.84
CA HIS A 236 27.59 -23.78 -18.41
C HIS A 236 27.47 -23.13 -19.80
N ASP A 237 26.25 -22.75 -20.19
CA ASP A 237 25.91 -22.21 -21.51
C ASP A 237 25.91 -20.68 -21.49
N GLU A 238 26.80 -20.05 -22.26
CA GLU A 238 27.13 -18.62 -22.18
C GLU A 238 26.11 -17.67 -22.85
N GLN A 239 24.84 -18.09 -22.99
CA GLN A 239 23.83 -17.36 -23.78
C GLN A 239 22.56 -16.94 -23.00
N ASP A 240 22.38 -17.37 -21.75
CA ASP A 240 21.17 -17.03 -20.97
C ASP A 240 21.54 -16.60 -19.55
N HIS A 241 21.19 -15.36 -19.19
CA HIS A 241 21.45 -14.77 -17.87
C HIS A 241 20.48 -15.24 -16.78
N THR A 242 19.53 -16.13 -17.09
CA THR A 242 18.57 -16.66 -16.11
C THR A 242 19.22 -17.56 -15.05
N VAL A 243 19.43 -17.00 -13.86
CA VAL A 243 19.94 -17.75 -12.70
C VAL A 243 18.93 -18.83 -12.26
N GLN A 244 19.16 -20.06 -12.72
CA GLN A 244 18.38 -21.22 -12.29
C GLN A 244 18.69 -21.57 -10.83
N LEU A 245 17.65 -21.90 -10.05
CA LEU A 245 17.74 -22.18 -8.62
C LEU A 245 17.36 -23.64 -8.35
N ASP A 246 18.17 -24.32 -7.54
CA ASP A 246 17.83 -25.64 -7.02
C ASP A 246 16.73 -25.49 -5.95
N LYS A 247 15.51 -25.88 -6.34
CA LYS A 247 14.32 -25.80 -5.47
C LYS A 247 14.50 -26.60 -4.17
N SER A 248 15.20 -27.73 -4.21
CA SER A 248 15.44 -28.56 -3.02
C SER A 248 16.42 -27.88 -2.05
N TYR A 249 17.44 -27.21 -2.56
CA TYR A 249 18.38 -26.43 -1.75
C TYR A 249 17.69 -25.17 -1.20
N CYS A 250 16.89 -24.45 -1.99
CA CYS A 250 16.09 -23.32 -1.53
C CYS A 250 15.13 -23.71 -0.39
N THR A 251 14.40 -24.80 -0.53
CA THR A 251 13.50 -25.31 0.52
C THR A 251 14.28 -25.74 1.76
N SER A 252 15.39 -26.47 1.59
CA SER A 252 16.23 -26.89 2.71
C SER A 252 16.83 -25.70 3.46
N LEU A 253 17.33 -24.69 2.74
CA LEU A 253 17.88 -23.46 3.30
C LEU A 253 16.83 -22.70 4.11
N LYS A 254 15.65 -22.48 3.54
CA LYS A 254 14.52 -21.84 4.24
C LYS A 254 14.19 -22.59 5.53
N ASN A 255 14.01 -23.91 5.45
CA ASN A 255 13.67 -24.74 6.61
C ASN A 255 14.74 -24.69 7.72
N MET A 256 16.03 -24.55 7.38
CA MET A 256 17.10 -24.39 8.37
C MET A 256 17.09 -23.02 9.08
N VAL A 257 16.46 -21.99 8.52
CA VAL A 257 16.44 -20.63 9.10
C VAL A 257 15.06 -20.15 9.58
N THR A 258 13.96 -20.88 9.33
CA THR A 258 12.59 -20.49 9.68
C THR A 258 12.45 -20.02 11.14
N ASP A 259 12.88 -20.86 12.07
CA ASP A 259 12.73 -20.64 13.52
C ASP A 259 13.95 -19.91 14.14
N GLN A 260 14.97 -19.62 13.34
CA GLN A 260 16.23 -19.06 13.81
C GLN A 260 16.16 -17.53 13.91
N ARG A 261 16.64 -16.96 15.02
CA ARG A 261 16.73 -15.52 15.23
C ARG A 261 17.96 -14.94 14.51
N VAL A 262 17.86 -14.84 13.19
CA VAL A 262 19.00 -14.45 12.31
C VAL A 262 18.69 -13.26 11.38
N PHE A 263 17.46 -12.73 11.42
CA PHE A 263 17.05 -11.61 10.57
C PHE A 263 17.17 -10.29 11.36
N PRO A 264 18.08 -9.36 10.97
CA PRO A 264 18.33 -8.14 11.74
C PRO A 264 17.25 -7.10 11.49
N THR A 265 16.65 -6.56 12.55
CA THR A 265 15.66 -5.47 12.48
C THR A 265 16.23 -4.14 12.96
N LYS A 266 15.56 -3.05 12.59
CA LYS A 266 15.89 -1.68 13.06
C LYS A 266 15.45 -1.43 14.52
N ASN A 267 14.46 -2.16 15.02
CA ASN A 267 13.76 -1.84 16.28
C ASN A 267 13.83 -2.94 17.37
N SER A 268 14.11 -4.20 17.04
CA SER A 268 13.93 -5.35 17.94
C SER A 268 15.06 -6.39 17.90
N GLY A 269 16.25 -6.02 17.41
CA GLY A 269 17.40 -6.92 17.31
C GLY A 269 17.18 -8.01 16.26
N TRP A 270 17.53 -9.25 16.57
CA TRP A 270 17.38 -10.40 15.67
C TRP A 270 16.02 -11.09 15.83
N VAL A 271 15.33 -11.34 14.71
CA VAL A 271 14.05 -12.05 14.66
C VAL A 271 14.09 -13.29 13.77
N SER A 272 13.09 -14.16 13.93
CA SER A 272 12.79 -15.33 13.10
C SER A 272 11.79 -15.02 11.98
N LEU A 273 11.61 -15.92 11.00
CA LEU A 273 10.65 -15.71 9.91
C LEU A 273 9.19 -15.67 10.40
N SER A 274 8.87 -16.30 11.53
CA SER A 274 7.55 -16.22 12.17
C SER A 274 7.11 -14.79 12.50
N ARG A 275 8.05 -13.87 12.77
CA ARG A 275 7.79 -12.44 12.99
C ARG A 275 7.46 -11.65 11.71
N LYS A 276 7.34 -12.30 10.54
CA LYS A 276 7.14 -11.70 9.22
C LYS A 276 8.05 -10.45 8.99
N PRO A 277 9.39 -10.59 9.07
CA PRO A 277 10.29 -9.48 8.74
C PRO A 277 10.07 -8.96 7.31
N MET A 278 10.28 -7.66 7.10
CA MET A 278 10.01 -6.97 5.83
C MET A 278 11.21 -6.13 5.39
N ILE A 279 11.49 -6.08 4.09
CA ILE A 279 12.50 -5.20 3.49
C ILE A 279 11.92 -3.78 3.38
N PRO A 280 12.50 -2.76 4.03
CA PRO A 280 12.05 -1.38 3.89
C PRO A 280 12.54 -0.80 2.55
N ASP A 281 11.74 -0.99 1.50
CA ASP A 281 12.05 -0.59 0.13
C ASP A 281 11.56 0.83 -0.21
N SER A 282 10.44 1.27 0.37
CA SER A 282 9.94 2.65 0.27
C SER A 282 10.33 3.47 1.50
N THR A 283 11.04 4.58 1.29
CA THR A 283 11.42 5.51 2.36
C THR A 283 10.24 6.30 2.94
N ASN A 284 9.08 6.34 2.27
CA ASN A 284 7.87 6.94 2.87
C ASN A 284 7.16 5.94 3.79
N LEU A 285 6.94 4.71 3.30
CA LEU A 285 6.34 3.64 4.11
C LEU A 285 7.21 3.32 5.33
N GLU A 286 8.55 3.37 5.23
CA GLU A 286 9.40 3.26 6.41
C GLU A 286 9.08 4.34 7.45
N LYS A 287 8.97 5.63 7.07
CA LYS A 287 8.69 6.71 8.04
C LYS A 287 7.35 6.49 8.75
N ILE A 288 6.31 6.16 7.98
CA ILE A 288 4.95 5.93 8.45
C ILE A 288 4.93 4.80 9.51
N PHE A 289 5.50 3.64 9.18
CA PHE A 289 5.46 2.48 10.09
C PHE A 289 6.60 2.46 11.14
N LYS A 290 7.55 3.40 11.13
CA LYS A 290 8.73 3.42 12.02
C LYS A 290 8.39 3.39 13.52
N SER A 291 7.30 4.04 13.90
CA SER A 291 6.77 4.12 15.27
C SER A 291 6.34 2.76 15.83
N HIS A 292 5.91 1.85 14.97
CA HIS A 292 5.25 0.61 15.34
C HIS A 292 6.27 -0.49 15.68
N ARG A 293 6.51 -0.70 16.98
CA ARG A 293 7.43 -1.75 17.50
C ARG A 293 7.11 -3.17 17.04
N GLN A 294 5.87 -3.43 16.62
CA GLN A 294 5.43 -4.72 16.08
C GLN A 294 5.79 -4.94 14.60
N VAL A 295 6.16 -3.89 13.85
CA VAL A 295 6.58 -4.00 12.45
C VAL A 295 8.08 -4.29 12.39
N CYS A 296 8.43 -5.49 11.93
CA CYS A 296 9.81 -5.97 11.87
C CYS A 296 10.54 -5.52 10.59
N LEU A 297 10.76 -4.21 10.45
CA LEU A 297 11.56 -3.64 9.35
C LEU A 297 13.03 -4.05 9.47
N LEU A 298 13.58 -4.65 8.40
CA LEU A 298 14.96 -5.14 8.37
C LEU A 298 15.99 -4.01 8.33
N ASN A 299 17.15 -4.25 8.95
CA ASN A 299 18.32 -3.39 8.89
C ASN A 299 19.36 -3.99 7.94
N LEU A 300 19.37 -3.52 6.69
CA LEU A 300 20.18 -4.06 5.59
C LEU A 300 21.11 -2.96 5.05
N PRO A 301 22.27 -2.68 5.71
CA PRO A 301 23.21 -1.69 5.21
C PRO A 301 23.82 -2.16 3.87
N PRO A 302 24.17 -1.21 2.97
CA PRO A 302 24.76 -1.55 1.68
C PRO A 302 26.15 -2.17 1.83
N ALA A 303 26.59 -2.92 0.81
CA ALA A 303 27.90 -3.55 0.80
C ALA A 303 29.04 -2.52 0.81
N GLN A 304 29.92 -2.59 1.81
CA GLN A 304 31.08 -1.70 1.90
C GLN A 304 32.10 -2.00 0.78
N LYS A 305 32.72 -0.96 0.22
CA LYS A 305 33.85 -1.12 -0.69
C LYS A 305 35.08 -1.58 0.10
N LYS A 306 35.72 -2.69 -0.31
CA LYS A 306 36.94 -3.17 0.34
C LYS A 306 38.09 -2.19 0.06
N THR A 307 38.59 -1.53 1.10
CA THR A 307 39.77 -0.67 1.00
C THR A 307 41.01 -1.49 0.61
N ALA A 308 41.51 -1.28 -0.60
CA ALA A 308 42.65 -2.01 -1.11
C ALA A 308 43.90 -1.75 -0.25
N LYS A 309 44.38 -2.79 0.45
CA LYS A 309 45.67 -2.75 1.15
C LYS A 309 46.78 -2.54 0.10
N LYS A 310 47.32 -1.31 0.02
CA LYS A 310 48.42 -0.95 -0.89
C LYS A 310 49.66 -1.81 -0.60
N THR A 311 49.84 -2.89 -1.35
CA THR A 311 51.12 -3.62 -1.41
C THR A 311 52.20 -2.72 -1.99
N LYS A 312 53.43 -2.81 -1.45
CA LYS A 312 54.59 -2.03 -1.91
C LYS A 312 55.19 -2.58 -3.22
N GLN A 313 54.38 -2.67 -4.28
CA GLN A 313 54.84 -2.89 -5.66
C GLN A 313 53.82 -2.29 -6.64
N GLY A 314 54.19 -1.20 -7.30
CA GLY A 314 53.29 -0.43 -8.16
C GLY A 314 53.06 -1.09 -9.52
N LYS A 315 52.01 -1.90 -9.64
CA LYS A 315 51.36 -2.20 -10.92
C LYS A 315 49.84 -2.13 -10.76
N THR A 316 49.25 -1.04 -11.27
CA THR A 316 47.80 -0.88 -11.35
C THR A 316 47.26 -1.74 -12.49
N LEU A 317 46.87 -2.98 -12.17
CA LEU A 317 45.85 -3.68 -12.96
C LEU A 317 44.50 -2.99 -12.73
N GLN A 318 43.55 -3.15 -13.66
CA GLN A 318 42.22 -2.54 -13.55
C GLN A 318 41.56 -2.97 -12.23
N ASN A 319 41.31 -1.99 -11.38
CA ASN A 319 40.94 -2.20 -9.98
C ASN A 319 39.43 -2.34 -9.85
N ASP A 320 38.91 -3.48 -10.31
CA ASP A 320 37.53 -3.92 -10.14
C ASP A 320 37.08 -3.74 -8.67
N GLU A 321 36.05 -2.92 -8.44
CA GLU A 321 35.68 -2.41 -7.10
C GLU A 321 34.94 -3.46 -6.27
N ARG A 322 35.68 -4.50 -5.88
CA ARG A 322 35.12 -5.70 -5.27
C ARG A 322 34.54 -5.43 -3.87
N LEU A 323 33.22 -5.29 -3.82
CA LEU A 323 32.40 -5.13 -2.62
C LEU A 323 32.64 -6.22 -1.55
N THR A 324 32.20 -5.98 -0.30
CA THR A 324 32.25 -6.98 0.78
C THR A 324 31.52 -8.27 0.41
N PHE A 325 30.29 -8.15 -0.11
CA PHE A 325 29.42 -9.22 -0.62
C PHE A 325 28.71 -8.78 -1.91
N SER A 326 27.97 -9.69 -2.57
CA SER A 326 27.05 -9.34 -3.66
C SER A 326 25.67 -9.02 -3.09
N GLU A 327 25.15 -7.83 -3.41
CA GLU A 327 23.83 -7.41 -2.95
C GLU A 327 22.71 -8.23 -3.62
N GLU A 328 22.87 -8.59 -4.89
CA GLU A 328 21.97 -9.52 -5.59
C GLU A 328 21.86 -10.87 -4.88
N ASP A 329 22.98 -11.42 -4.39
CA ASP A 329 22.99 -12.68 -3.65
C ASP A 329 22.36 -12.52 -2.25
N ARG A 330 22.55 -11.37 -1.57
CA ARG A 330 21.87 -11.05 -0.30
C ARG A 330 20.36 -10.95 -0.48
N ASP A 331 19.91 -10.27 -1.52
CA ASP A 331 18.49 -10.02 -1.76
C ASP A 331 17.80 -11.30 -2.30
N LEU A 332 18.54 -12.13 -3.04
CA LEU A 332 18.14 -13.50 -3.39
C LEU A 332 17.99 -14.39 -2.14
N PHE A 333 18.85 -14.28 -1.12
CA PHE A 333 18.68 -15.01 0.15
C PHE A 333 17.36 -14.64 0.83
N LEU A 334 17.06 -13.35 0.92
CA LEU A 334 15.81 -12.86 1.51
C LEU A 334 14.58 -13.36 0.71
N LYS A 335 14.66 -13.34 -0.63
CA LYS A 335 13.64 -13.90 -1.53
C LYS A 335 13.45 -15.41 -1.37
N ILE A 336 14.52 -16.19 -1.20
CA ILE A 336 14.46 -17.64 -0.93
C ILE A 336 13.79 -17.92 0.42
N CYS A 337 14.10 -17.11 1.44
CA CYS A 337 13.42 -17.17 2.74
C CYS A 337 11.94 -16.77 2.65
N GLY A 338 11.53 -16.02 1.64
CA GLY A 338 10.18 -15.49 1.48
C GLY A 338 9.92 -14.23 2.31
N VAL A 339 10.98 -13.47 2.60
CA VAL A 339 10.89 -12.11 3.14
C VAL A 339 10.33 -11.21 2.04
N LYS A 340 9.25 -10.50 2.33
CA LYS A 340 8.59 -9.56 1.41
C LYS A 340 9.16 -8.15 1.51
N ARG A 341 8.89 -7.32 0.51
CA ARG A 341 9.02 -5.85 0.59
C ARG A 341 7.94 -5.25 1.48
N LEU A 342 8.16 -4.05 1.98
CA LEU A 342 7.15 -3.30 2.74
C LEU A 342 6.01 -2.85 1.82
N SER A 343 6.33 -2.40 0.60
CA SER A 343 5.34 -2.09 -0.45
C SER A 343 4.42 -3.27 -0.78
N GLU A 344 4.94 -4.52 -0.81
CA GLU A 344 4.19 -5.76 -1.06
C GLU A 344 3.29 -6.21 0.12
N CYS A 345 3.38 -5.53 1.26
CA CYS A 345 2.64 -5.83 2.49
C CYS A 345 1.65 -4.73 2.90
N VAL A 346 1.78 -3.52 2.37
CA VAL A 346 0.93 -2.38 2.69
C VAL A 346 -0.15 -2.22 1.62
N ILE A 347 -1.42 -2.21 2.04
CA ILE A 347 -2.55 -1.81 1.19
C ILE A 347 -2.72 -0.30 1.35
N ALA A 348 -2.60 0.45 0.26
CA ALA A 348 -2.79 1.89 0.24
C ALA A 348 -4.13 2.23 -0.45
N GLU A 349 -5.06 2.84 0.29
CA GLU A 349 -6.37 3.26 -0.22
C GLU A 349 -6.49 4.79 -0.16
N ALA A 350 -6.77 5.43 -1.29
CA ALA A 350 -7.03 6.86 -1.35
C ALA A 350 -8.51 7.15 -1.01
N LEU A 351 -8.72 8.06 -0.06
CA LEU A 351 -10.02 8.35 0.54
C LEU A 351 -10.29 9.86 0.54
N THR A 352 -11.56 10.24 0.40
CA THR A 352 -11.96 11.65 0.31
C THR A 352 -13.23 11.97 1.08
N GLU A 353 -13.38 13.25 1.43
CA GLU A 353 -14.59 13.81 2.02
C GLU A 353 -15.09 15.01 1.20
N ASN A 354 -16.41 15.16 1.06
CA ASN A 354 -17.06 16.36 0.48
C ASN A 354 -16.64 16.69 -0.97
N TYR A 355 -16.66 15.69 -1.86
CA TYR A 355 -16.40 15.86 -3.30
C TYR A 355 -17.32 16.88 -3.99
N ARG A 356 -16.74 17.68 -4.88
CA ARG A 356 -17.41 18.57 -5.84
C ARG A 356 -16.64 18.59 -7.17
N PRO A 357 -17.26 18.83 -8.33
CA PRO A 357 -16.53 19.12 -9.57
C PRO A 357 -15.65 20.36 -9.43
N CYS A 358 -14.50 20.40 -10.12
CA CYS A 358 -13.52 21.49 -10.01
C CYS A 358 -13.21 22.18 -11.35
N PRO A 359 -14.09 23.09 -11.84
CA PRO A 359 -13.86 23.87 -13.05
C PRO A 359 -12.53 24.64 -13.05
N ALA A 360 -12.10 25.16 -11.89
CA ALA A 360 -10.85 25.92 -11.78
C ALA A 360 -9.60 25.07 -12.10
N MET A 361 -9.58 23.82 -11.63
CA MET A 361 -8.49 22.88 -11.95
C MET A 361 -8.58 22.40 -13.40
N GLN A 362 -9.78 22.12 -13.91
CA GLN A 362 -9.99 21.77 -15.31
C GLN A 362 -9.48 22.87 -16.26
N THR A 363 -9.81 24.14 -16.01
CA THR A 363 -9.28 25.29 -16.78
C THR A 363 -7.76 25.41 -16.67
N PHE A 364 -7.18 25.19 -15.49
CA PHE A 364 -5.73 25.21 -15.35
C PHE A 364 -5.05 24.10 -16.16
N VAL A 365 -5.54 22.86 -16.06
CA VAL A 365 -4.98 21.70 -16.78
C VAL A 365 -5.18 21.86 -18.30
N ARG A 366 -6.35 22.33 -18.76
CA ARG A 366 -6.62 22.68 -20.16
C ARG A 366 -5.60 23.66 -20.74
N ASN A 367 -5.20 24.66 -19.96
CA ASN A 367 -4.24 25.66 -20.42
C ASN A 367 -2.81 25.11 -20.55
N ILE A 368 -2.40 24.12 -19.72
CA ILE A 368 -1.02 23.59 -19.74
C ILE A 368 -0.81 22.40 -20.69
N VAL A 369 -1.82 21.55 -20.90
CA VAL A 369 -1.67 20.29 -21.66
C VAL A 369 -1.19 20.48 -23.11
N PRO A 370 -1.66 21.46 -23.91
CA PRO A 370 -1.13 21.68 -25.25
C PRO A 370 0.37 22.02 -25.28
N TYR A 371 0.88 22.70 -24.24
CA TYR A 371 2.31 22.97 -24.10
C TYR A 371 3.10 21.75 -23.62
N VAL A 372 2.47 20.82 -22.88
CA VAL A 372 3.05 19.50 -22.57
C VAL A 372 3.20 18.68 -23.86
N GLN A 373 2.17 18.61 -24.70
CA GLN A 373 2.26 17.91 -26.00
C GLN A 373 3.39 18.47 -26.84
N ARG A 374 3.43 19.80 -27.01
CA ARG A 374 4.50 20.49 -27.76
C ARG A 374 5.89 20.23 -27.18
N PHE A 375 6.06 20.20 -25.86
CA PHE A 375 7.34 19.92 -25.22
C PHE A 375 7.84 18.48 -25.46
N ILE A 376 6.94 17.50 -25.36
CA ILE A 376 7.28 16.09 -25.60
C ILE A 376 7.62 15.88 -27.09
N TYR A 377 6.82 16.46 -28.00
CA TYR A 377 7.00 16.32 -29.45
C TYR A 377 8.33 16.90 -29.97
N HIS A 378 8.76 18.07 -29.47
CA HIS A 378 9.96 18.75 -29.96
C HIS A 378 11.27 18.28 -29.27
N SER A 379 11.21 17.32 -28.36
CA SER A 379 12.39 16.81 -27.65
C SER A 379 12.90 15.53 -28.30
N GLU A 380 14.06 15.59 -28.96
CA GLU A 380 14.73 14.45 -29.61
C GLU A 380 14.92 13.22 -28.68
N LYS A 381 14.95 13.44 -27.36
CA LYS A 381 15.10 12.36 -26.35
C LYS A 381 13.79 11.63 -26.04
N LEU A 382 12.64 12.13 -26.51
CA LEU A 382 11.30 11.72 -26.09
C LEU A 382 10.43 11.20 -27.24
N GLU A 383 10.98 11.01 -28.44
CA GLU A 383 10.28 10.47 -29.62
C GLU A 383 9.64 9.09 -29.33
N GLU A 384 10.37 8.20 -28.66
CA GLU A 384 9.87 6.90 -28.19
C GLU A 384 8.70 7.07 -27.20
N VAL A 385 8.78 8.05 -26.28
CA VAL A 385 7.75 8.33 -25.26
C VAL A 385 6.50 8.95 -25.89
N TYR A 386 6.66 9.86 -26.87
CA TYR A 386 5.53 10.39 -27.63
C TYR A 386 4.79 9.27 -28.38
N SER A 387 5.55 8.34 -28.96
CA SER A 387 5.02 7.18 -29.68
C SER A 387 4.26 6.24 -28.74
N GLU A 388 4.84 5.88 -27.59
CA GLU A 388 4.17 5.06 -26.55
C GLU A 388 2.87 5.72 -26.07
N LEU A 389 2.88 7.03 -25.81
CA LEU A 389 1.69 7.78 -25.38
C LEU A 389 0.60 7.81 -26.47
N LYS A 390 1.00 7.93 -27.74
CA LYS A 390 0.09 7.91 -28.91
C LYS A 390 -0.55 6.54 -29.10
N GLU A 391 0.22 5.46 -29.00
CA GLU A 391 -0.31 4.07 -28.99
C GLU A 391 -1.26 3.82 -27.81
N ASN A 392 -0.93 4.32 -26.62
CA ASN A 392 -1.80 4.26 -25.44
C ASN A 392 -3.03 5.21 -25.50
N ASN A 393 -3.28 5.86 -26.64
CA ASN A 393 -4.44 6.74 -26.86
C ASN A 393 -4.54 7.90 -25.84
N ILE A 394 -3.41 8.51 -25.48
CA ILE A 394 -3.31 9.58 -24.47
C ILE A 394 -4.33 10.72 -24.68
N SER A 395 -4.61 11.12 -25.92
CA SER A 395 -5.63 12.11 -26.27
C SER A 395 -7.02 11.74 -25.71
N GLN A 396 -7.44 10.48 -25.87
CA GLN A 396 -8.71 9.98 -25.33
C GLN A 396 -8.68 9.87 -23.81
N GLN A 397 -7.52 9.59 -23.19
CA GLN A 397 -7.41 9.63 -21.72
C GLN A 397 -7.62 11.05 -21.19
N ILE A 398 -6.95 12.04 -21.80
CA ILE A 398 -7.07 13.48 -21.48
C ILE A 398 -8.52 13.96 -21.66
N LYS A 399 -9.16 13.59 -22.77
CA LYS A 399 -10.56 13.95 -23.08
C LYS A 399 -11.59 13.37 -22.09
N ASN A 400 -11.23 12.31 -21.36
CA ASN A 400 -12.06 11.65 -20.35
C ASN A 400 -11.63 11.95 -18.90
N LEU A 401 -10.67 12.85 -18.66
CA LEU A 401 -10.26 13.26 -17.31
C LEU A 401 -11.40 13.94 -16.54
N LYS A 402 -11.60 13.54 -15.29
CA LYS A 402 -12.48 14.23 -14.33
C LYS A 402 -11.65 15.03 -13.34
N PHE A 403 -12.18 16.18 -12.93
CA PHE A 403 -11.50 17.11 -12.03
C PHE A 403 -12.35 17.34 -10.77
N GLY A 404 -11.84 16.90 -9.62
CA GLY A 404 -12.52 16.93 -8.33
C GLY A 404 -11.87 17.87 -7.32
N GLN A 405 -12.68 18.66 -6.61
CA GLN A 405 -12.29 19.37 -5.40
C GLN A 405 -12.88 18.61 -4.19
N VAL A 406 -12.08 18.39 -3.16
CA VAL A 406 -12.46 17.60 -1.98
C VAL A 406 -12.09 18.32 -0.69
N GLY A 407 -12.92 18.21 0.35
CA GLY A 407 -12.68 18.86 1.64
C GLY A 407 -11.48 18.27 2.40
N LYS A 408 -11.29 16.96 2.28
CA LYS A 408 -10.07 16.24 2.67
C LYS A 408 -9.72 15.20 1.61
N LEU A 409 -8.44 14.87 1.53
CA LEU A 409 -7.85 13.87 0.65
C LEU A 409 -6.68 13.22 1.41
N TYR A 410 -6.77 11.93 1.69
CA TYR A 410 -5.74 11.20 2.44
C TYR A 410 -5.55 9.78 1.91
N ILE A 411 -4.35 9.24 2.06
CA ILE A 411 -4.06 7.83 1.84
C ILE A 411 -4.13 7.12 3.19
N ASN A 412 -4.99 6.11 3.29
CA ASN A 412 -5.02 5.17 4.40
C ASN A 412 -4.13 3.97 4.06
N TYR A 413 -3.09 3.77 4.85
CA TYR A 413 -2.14 2.67 4.75
C TYR A 413 -2.49 1.59 5.77
N ARG A 414 -3.00 0.46 5.29
CA ARG A 414 -3.24 -0.74 6.09
C ARG A 414 -2.05 -1.70 6.00
N LEU A 415 -1.57 -2.19 7.14
CA LEU A 415 -0.52 -3.22 7.22
C LEU A 415 -0.95 -4.38 8.14
N ASP A 416 -1.16 -5.56 7.56
CA ASP A 416 -1.53 -6.78 8.29
C ASP A 416 -0.32 -7.44 8.96
N VAL A 417 -0.16 -7.22 10.27
CA VAL A 417 0.94 -7.76 11.09
C VAL A 417 0.73 -9.25 11.46
N PRO A 418 1.77 -10.00 11.88
CA PRO A 418 1.57 -11.28 12.54
C PRO A 418 1.03 -11.08 13.96
N ASP A 419 0.10 -11.95 14.36
CA ASP A 419 -0.36 -12.16 15.74
C ASP A 419 -0.90 -10.90 16.46
N GLY A 420 -1.53 -9.99 15.71
CA GLY A 420 -2.18 -8.78 16.23
C GLY A 420 -3.11 -8.12 15.19
N ASP A 421 -3.81 -7.06 15.61
CA ASP A 421 -4.72 -6.30 14.75
C ASP A 421 -3.97 -5.55 13.62
N PRO A 422 -4.58 -5.36 12.43
CA PRO A 422 -3.98 -4.59 11.36
C PRO A 422 -3.67 -3.15 11.79
N ILE A 423 -2.50 -2.64 11.40
CA ILE A 423 -2.14 -1.24 11.61
C ILE A 423 -2.82 -0.42 10.52
N PHE A 424 -3.39 0.72 10.90
CA PHE A 424 -3.90 1.75 9.99
C PHE A 424 -3.18 3.06 10.28
N GLU A 425 -2.65 3.70 9.25
CA GLU A 425 -1.98 5.01 9.32
C GLU A 425 -2.48 5.90 8.16
N THR A 426 -2.57 7.20 8.39
CA THR A 426 -3.17 8.14 7.41
C THR A 426 -2.23 9.28 7.05
N GLU A 427 -1.97 9.46 5.76
CA GLU A 427 -1.18 10.58 5.21
C GLU A 427 -2.10 11.53 4.43
N ASP A 428 -2.26 12.77 4.92
CA ASP A 428 -2.95 13.84 4.18
C ASP A 428 -2.15 14.22 2.93
N ILE A 429 -2.82 14.28 1.77
CA ILE A 429 -2.18 14.65 0.50
C ILE A 429 -2.94 15.78 -0.21
N ILE A 430 -2.19 16.68 -0.85
CA ILE A 430 -2.72 17.92 -1.44
C ILE A 430 -3.47 17.66 -2.76
N CYS A 431 -2.97 16.73 -3.56
CA CYS A 431 -3.47 16.39 -4.89
C CYS A 431 -3.22 14.91 -5.17
N LEU A 432 -4.07 14.29 -6.00
CA LEU A 432 -3.92 12.90 -6.43
C LEU A 432 -4.49 12.68 -7.83
N LEU A 433 -3.73 12.04 -8.72
CA LEU A 433 -4.27 11.42 -9.93
C LEU A 433 -4.59 9.94 -9.69
N LYS A 434 -5.88 9.59 -9.54
CA LYS A 434 -6.33 8.20 -9.46
C LYS A 434 -6.57 7.61 -10.86
N ASP A 435 -6.11 6.37 -11.05
CA ASP A 435 -6.35 5.49 -12.22
C ASP A 435 -6.11 6.12 -13.60
N LYS A 436 -5.23 7.13 -13.68
CA LYS A 436 -5.02 8.03 -14.85
C LYS A 436 -6.31 8.66 -15.40
N LYS A 437 -7.36 8.81 -14.58
CA LYS A 437 -8.71 9.25 -14.98
C LYS A 437 -9.30 10.36 -14.12
N GLU A 438 -9.00 10.38 -12.83
CA GLU A 438 -9.68 11.25 -11.87
C GLU A 438 -8.65 12.02 -11.05
N LEU A 439 -8.54 13.32 -11.30
CA LEU A 439 -7.61 14.23 -10.63
C LEU A 439 -8.33 14.96 -9.50
N TYR A 440 -7.85 14.78 -8.27
CA TYR A 440 -8.41 15.36 -7.06
C TYR A 440 -7.47 16.41 -6.46
N VAL A 441 -8.02 17.47 -5.89
CA VAL A 441 -7.27 18.50 -5.16
C VAL A 441 -8.02 18.90 -3.88
N GLN A 442 -7.26 19.10 -2.79
CA GLN A 442 -7.80 19.56 -1.52
C GLN A 442 -8.35 20.99 -1.66
N LYS A 443 -9.50 21.25 -1.05
CA LYS A 443 -10.31 22.47 -1.17
C LYS A 443 -9.50 23.76 -1.08
N ASP A 444 -8.64 23.83 -0.07
CA ASP A 444 -7.93 25.05 0.32
C ASP A 444 -6.58 25.21 -0.40
N ASN A 445 -6.23 24.24 -1.26
CA ASN A 445 -4.95 24.15 -1.97
C ASN A 445 -5.09 24.36 -3.50
N LEU A 446 -6.21 24.91 -3.98
CA LEU A 446 -6.42 25.22 -5.41
C LEU A 446 -5.37 26.17 -6.02
N SER A 447 -4.66 26.94 -5.18
CA SER A 447 -3.55 27.80 -5.58
C SER A 447 -2.23 27.04 -5.81
N SER A 448 -2.11 25.80 -5.31
CA SER A 448 -0.91 24.96 -5.40
C SER A 448 -0.73 24.32 -6.79
N LYS A 449 -0.58 25.15 -7.82
CA LYS A 449 -0.35 24.72 -9.20
C LYS A 449 0.77 23.68 -9.36
N LEU A 450 1.83 23.78 -8.55
CA LEU A 450 2.98 22.87 -8.59
C LEU A 450 2.60 21.44 -8.13
N ASP A 451 1.74 21.30 -7.12
CA ASP A 451 1.25 19.99 -6.66
C ASP A 451 0.34 19.34 -7.71
N ILE A 452 -0.51 20.14 -8.35
CA ILE A 452 -1.36 19.71 -9.48
C ILE A 452 -0.49 19.27 -10.67
N CYS A 453 0.56 20.03 -11.00
CA CYS A 453 1.51 19.69 -12.06
C CYS A 453 2.27 18.39 -11.78
N ARG A 454 2.76 18.18 -10.54
CA ARG A 454 3.50 16.97 -10.16
C ARG A 454 2.63 15.71 -10.24
N GLU A 455 1.36 15.78 -9.85
CA GLU A 455 0.43 14.66 -10.05
C GLU A 455 0.10 14.44 -11.54
N LEU A 456 -0.01 15.51 -12.32
CA LEU A 456 -0.27 15.43 -13.76
C LEU A 456 0.90 14.78 -14.54
N VAL A 457 2.15 14.88 -14.08
CA VAL A 457 3.29 14.13 -14.65
C VAL A 457 3.00 12.63 -14.73
N LYS A 458 2.30 12.05 -13.74
CA LYS A 458 1.98 10.61 -13.69
C LYS A 458 1.03 10.16 -14.81
N LEU A 459 0.32 11.08 -15.45
CA LEU A 459 -0.45 10.78 -16.65
C LEU A 459 0.49 10.41 -17.82
N PHE A 460 1.52 11.24 -18.02
CA PHE A 460 2.46 11.21 -19.14
C PHE A 460 3.72 10.36 -18.91
N SER A 461 4.01 9.96 -17.66
CA SER A 461 5.25 9.27 -17.30
C SER A 461 5.00 8.03 -16.44
N SER A 462 5.74 6.95 -16.73
CA SER A 462 5.65 5.64 -16.07
C SER A 462 6.96 5.26 -15.38
N GLU A 463 7.48 6.14 -14.51
CA GLU A 463 8.71 6.01 -13.69
C GLU A 463 10.10 6.22 -14.36
N ASN A 464 10.16 6.61 -15.65
CA ASN A 464 11.43 7.00 -16.31
C ASN A 464 11.93 8.41 -15.92
N ASP A 465 13.24 8.68 -16.10
CA ASP A 465 13.90 9.96 -15.77
C ASP A 465 13.24 11.20 -16.39
N PHE A 466 12.58 11.04 -17.55
CA PHE A 466 11.71 12.04 -18.19
C PHE A 466 10.74 12.72 -17.21
N GLY A 467 10.21 12.01 -16.21
CA GLY A 467 9.29 12.59 -15.23
C GLY A 467 9.85 13.83 -14.50
N LYS A 468 11.16 13.88 -14.24
CA LYS A 468 11.84 15.03 -13.61
C LYS A 468 12.01 16.20 -14.57
N GLU A 469 12.29 15.90 -15.85
CA GLU A 469 12.43 16.90 -16.92
C GLU A 469 11.06 17.55 -17.22
N LEU A 470 9.98 16.75 -17.23
CA LEU A 470 8.61 17.23 -17.33
C LEU A 470 8.15 18.01 -16.10
N GLU A 471 8.48 17.57 -14.87
CA GLU A 471 8.15 18.31 -13.65
C GLU A 471 8.82 19.70 -13.63
N HIS A 472 10.10 19.78 -14.03
CA HIS A 472 10.80 21.07 -14.17
C HIS A 472 10.16 21.94 -15.25
N PHE A 473 9.81 21.39 -16.42
CA PHE A 473 9.13 22.12 -17.48
C PHE A 473 7.77 22.67 -17.00
N LEU A 474 6.94 21.82 -16.39
CA LEU A 474 5.63 22.20 -15.85
C LEU A 474 5.74 23.25 -14.74
N GLY A 475 6.76 23.19 -13.87
CA GLY A 475 7.01 24.23 -12.87
C GLY A 475 7.29 25.60 -13.48
N GLY A 476 8.10 25.66 -14.54
CA GLY A 476 8.36 26.88 -15.31
C GLY A 476 7.14 27.38 -16.09
N LEU A 477 6.35 26.45 -16.66
CA LEU A 477 5.11 26.75 -17.38
C LEU A 477 4.05 27.32 -16.44
N ALA A 478 3.79 26.68 -15.30
CA ALA A 478 2.76 27.09 -14.34
C ALA A 478 2.99 28.50 -13.75
N ALA A 479 4.26 28.93 -13.69
CA ALA A 479 4.69 30.27 -13.28
C ALA A 479 4.64 31.32 -14.40
N SER A 480 4.81 30.92 -15.68
CA SER A 480 4.86 31.83 -16.82
C SER A 480 3.53 31.98 -17.57
N ILE A 481 2.64 30.98 -17.52
CA ILE A 481 1.40 30.91 -18.33
C ILE A 481 0.40 32.05 -18.10
N THR A 482 0.51 32.80 -17.00
CA THR A 482 -0.32 33.98 -16.72
C THR A 482 0.15 35.27 -17.41
N ASP A 483 1.36 35.31 -17.97
CA ASP A 483 1.86 36.44 -18.77
C ASP A 483 2.32 35.94 -20.16
N LYS A 484 1.70 36.46 -21.22
CA LYS A 484 2.03 36.11 -22.60
C LYS A 484 3.49 36.44 -22.96
N ALA A 485 4.10 37.46 -22.35
CA ALA A 485 5.49 37.83 -22.60
C ALA A 485 6.48 36.89 -21.90
N ALA A 486 6.23 36.54 -20.64
CA ALA A 486 6.99 35.50 -19.92
C ALA A 486 6.83 34.12 -20.59
N LEU A 487 5.61 33.72 -20.94
CA LEU A 487 5.31 32.46 -21.61
C LEU A 487 6.06 32.34 -22.95
N LYS A 488 6.01 33.37 -23.80
CA LYS A 488 6.79 33.35 -25.05
C LYS A 488 8.30 33.21 -24.78
N ARG A 489 8.87 34.02 -23.87
CA ARG A 489 10.29 33.92 -23.47
C ARG A 489 10.68 32.59 -22.80
N PHE A 490 9.72 31.81 -22.35
CA PHE A 490 9.91 30.47 -21.80
C PHE A 490 9.89 29.41 -22.91
N LEU A 491 8.89 29.45 -23.81
CA LEU A 491 8.84 28.56 -24.98
C LEU A 491 10.03 28.78 -25.92
N ASP A 492 10.38 30.05 -26.21
CA ASP A 492 11.56 30.45 -27.02
C ASP A 492 12.89 29.97 -26.39
N ARG A 493 12.93 29.64 -25.09
CA ARG A 493 14.13 29.14 -24.39
C ARG A 493 14.27 27.63 -24.44
N HIS A 494 13.15 26.93 -24.56
CA HIS A 494 13.07 25.47 -24.64
C HIS A 494 12.86 24.96 -26.08
N ASP A 495 12.96 25.86 -27.07
CA ASP A 495 12.80 25.63 -28.51
C ASP A 495 11.44 25.03 -28.94
N ILE A 496 10.38 25.37 -28.20
CA ILE A 496 9.06 24.71 -28.31
C ILE A 496 8.20 25.37 -29.40
N HIS A 497 8.31 24.87 -30.63
CA HIS A 497 7.52 25.34 -31.77
C HIS A 497 6.06 24.81 -31.75
N GLU A 498 5.27 25.20 -32.74
CA GLU A 498 3.86 24.77 -32.91
C GLU A 498 3.80 23.39 -33.58
N LEU A 499 2.73 22.62 -33.31
CA LEU A 499 2.59 21.26 -33.84
C LEU A 499 2.27 21.26 -35.34
N PRO A 500 2.73 20.25 -36.11
CA PRO A 500 2.25 20.01 -37.46
C PRO A 500 0.74 19.76 -37.52
N SER A 501 0.10 20.18 -38.62
CA SER A 501 -1.36 20.14 -38.78
C SER A 501 -1.95 18.73 -38.99
N ASP A 502 -1.10 17.71 -39.01
CA ASP A 502 -1.42 16.28 -39.11
C ASP A 502 -1.32 15.52 -37.76
N GLU A 503 -0.86 16.17 -36.68
CA GLU A 503 -0.90 15.62 -35.32
C GLU A 503 -2.25 15.89 -34.62
N GLU A 504 -2.69 14.97 -33.74
CA GLU A 504 -3.93 15.14 -32.99
C GLU A 504 -3.71 16.01 -31.74
N GLU A 505 -4.38 17.16 -31.65
CA GLU A 505 -4.25 18.05 -30.48
C GLU A 505 -4.82 17.45 -29.19
N TRP A 506 -4.02 17.54 -28.11
CA TRP A 506 -4.36 17.07 -26.77
C TRP A 506 -5.21 18.11 -26.03
N GLU A 507 -6.51 18.10 -26.29
CA GLU A 507 -7.46 18.99 -25.61
C GLU A 507 -8.11 18.38 -24.35
N VAL A 508 -8.12 19.14 -23.27
CA VAL A 508 -9.05 18.93 -22.14
C VAL A 508 -10.37 19.64 -22.48
N PRO A 509 -11.55 19.01 -22.30
CA PRO A 509 -12.84 19.64 -22.58
C PRO A 509 -13.05 20.95 -21.80
N GLU A 510 -13.91 21.82 -22.31
CA GLU A 510 -14.36 22.99 -21.54
C GLU A 510 -15.05 22.55 -20.24
N PRO A 511 -14.84 23.24 -19.10
CA PRO A 511 -15.66 23.00 -17.93
C PRO A 511 -17.12 23.29 -18.27
N MET A 512 -18.02 22.35 -17.98
CA MET A 512 -19.45 22.62 -18.08
C MET A 512 -19.80 23.72 -17.07
N GLU A 513 -20.08 24.92 -17.57
CA GLU A 513 -20.64 25.99 -16.75
C GLU A 513 -21.99 25.51 -16.19
N MET A 514 -22.01 25.17 -14.90
CA MET A 514 -23.23 25.23 -14.10
C MET A 514 -23.64 26.71 -14.03
N LYS A 515 -24.33 27.18 -15.07
CA LYS A 515 -24.83 28.54 -15.15
C LYS A 515 -25.69 28.79 -13.91
N PRO A 516 -25.40 29.82 -13.10
CA PRO A 516 -26.38 30.27 -12.13
C PRO A 516 -27.65 30.65 -12.90
N GLU A 517 -28.80 30.27 -12.36
CA GLU A 517 -30.10 30.56 -12.94
C GLU A 517 -30.21 32.07 -13.20
N PRO A 518 -30.66 32.52 -14.40
CA PRO A 518 -30.36 33.85 -14.88
C PRO A 518 -31.02 34.93 -14.00
N THR A 519 -30.20 35.65 -13.23
CA THR A 519 -30.63 36.78 -12.43
C THR A 519 -31.28 37.84 -13.31
N VAL A 520 -32.58 38.09 -13.08
CA VAL A 520 -33.36 39.06 -13.85
C VAL A 520 -32.69 40.44 -13.74
N PRO A 521 -32.38 41.13 -14.85
CA PRO A 521 -31.57 42.34 -14.82
C PRO A 521 -32.31 43.50 -14.13
N SER A 522 -31.85 43.89 -12.95
CA SER A 522 -32.38 45.04 -12.21
C SER A 522 -32.20 46.34 -13.01
N ALA A 523 -33.31 46.99 -13.33
CA ALA A 523 -33.37 48.16 -14.21
C ALA A 523 -32.91 49.46 -13.50
N ALA A 524 -31.62 49.56 -13.15
CA ALA A 524 -31.09 50.68 -12.36
C ALA A 524 -29.68 51.14 -12.79
N LYS A 525 -29.50 51.56 -14.06
CA LYS A 525 -28.37 52.42 -14.51
C LYS A 525 -28.59 52.99 -15.92
N LEU A 526 -29.47 53.99 -16.03
CA LEU A 526 -29.64 54.78 -17.26
C LEU A 526 -29.38 56.26 -16.97
N ALA A 527 -28.09 56.61 -16.84
CA ALA A 527 -27.65 58.01 -16.74
C ALA A 527 -26.19 58.18 -17.20
N ARG A 528 -25.99 59.15 -18.11
CA ARG A 528 -24.75 59.94 -18.29
C ARG A 528 -23.48 59.20 -18.77
N ALA A 529 -23.37 59.07 -20.10
CA ALA A 529 -22.29 59.70 -20.86
C ALA A 529 -22.76 59.96 -22.31
N VAL A 530 -22.46 61.16 -22.85
CA VAL A 530 -22.72 61.57 -24.24
C VAL A 530 -21.51 62.36 -24.73
N GLY A 531 -21.01 62.11 -25.95
CA GLY A 531 -20.05 62.98 -26.63
C GLY A 531 -19.20 62.31 -27.73
N ALA A 532 -19.24 62.89 -28.94
CA ALA A 532 -18.40 62.67 -30.14
C ALA A 532 -18.40 61.23 -30.76
N GLN A 533 -18.86 60.97 -32.00
CA GLN A 533 -18.48 61.46 -33.37
C GLN A 533 -17.28 60.68 -33.97
N GLU A 534 -17.40 59.97 -35.12
CA GLU A 534 -17.47 60.40 -36.57
C GLU A 534 -16.08 60.78 -37.16
N GLU A 535 -15.67 60.61 -38.44
CA GLU A 535 -16.12 59.89 -39.68
C GLU A 535 -14.87 59.18 -40.31
N GLU A 536 -14.76 58.49 -41.47
CA GLU A 536 -15.58 57.87 -42.57
C GLU A 536 -14.83 56.53 -42.90
N ARG A 537 -15.34 55.40 -43.45
CA ARG A 537 -16.33 55.07 -44.50
C ARG A 537 -15.80 55.11 -45.95
N LYS A 538 -15.99 54.01 -46.71
CA LYS A 538 -16.25 53.83 -48.18
C LYS A 538 -16.03 52.34 -48.55
N THR A 539 -17.01 51.53 -49.00
CA THR A 539 -17.82 51.51 -50.27
C THR A 539 -17.00 51.11 -51.50
N GLU A 540 -17.53 50.53 -52.60
CA GLU A 540 -18.88 50.05 -53.03
C GLU A 540 -18.83 48.52 -53.34
N GLY A 541 -19.90 47.77 -53.72
CA GLY A 541 -21.35 47.98 -53.95
C GLY A 541 -22.03 46.58 -53.97
N ASP A 542 -23.33 46.38 -53.68
CA ASP A 542 -24.56 46.87 -54.33
C ASP A 542 -24.80 46.26 -55.75
N GLY A 543 -25.90 45.54 -56.04
CA GLY A 543 -26.96 45.01 -55.17
C GLY A 543 -28.17 44.48 -55.96
N GLU A 544 -29.00 43.58 -55.39
CA GLU A 544 -30.45 43.47 -55.74
C GLU A 544 -31.29 42.59 -54.76
N ASN A 545 -32.11 43.28 -53.95
CA ASN A 545 -33.49 42.98 -53.52
C ASN A 545 -34.07 41.56 -53.15
N THR A 546 -34.79 41.61 -52.02
CA THR A 546 -36.14 41.02 -51.72
C THR A 546 -36.37 39.65 -51.01
N LEU A 547 -36.98 39.77 -49.81
CA LEU A 547 -38.08 38.98 -49.19
C LEU A 547 -37.83 37.83 -48.17
N VAL A 548 -37.90 38.23 -46.89
CA VAL A 548 -38.68 37.66 -45.75
C VAL A 548 -38.27 36.30 -45.13
N CYS A 549 -38.16 36.31 -43.79
CA CYS A 549 -37.83 35.19 -42.92
C CYS A 549 -39.05 34.37 -42.45
N TRP A 550 -38.81 33.18 -41.88
CA TRP A 550 -39.82 32.29 -41.27
C TRP A 550 -39.32 31.69 -39.94
N PRO A 551 -40.22 31.31 -39.00
CA PRO A 551 -41.66 31.56 -38.94
C PRO A 551 -42.02 32.95 -38.35
N PRO A 552 -43.27 33.43 -38.52
CA PRO A 552 -43.65 34.81 -38.20
C PRO A 552 -44.06 35.04 -36.73
N LYS A 553 -43.86 36.28 -36.24
CA LYS A 553 -44.54 36.81 -35.04
C LYS A 553 -45.95 37.27 -35.40
N SER A 554 -46.96 36.84 -34.66
CA SER A 554 -48.35 37.27 -34.84
C SER A 554 -48.68 38.52 -34.02
N SER A 555 -49.06 39.60 -34.70
CA SER A 555 -49.65 40.79 -34.07
C SER A 555 -51.17 40.62 -33.91
N PHE A 556 -51.71 40.98 -32.75
CA PHE A 556 -53.17 40.97 -32.53
C PHE A 556 -53.85 42.07 -33.39
N GLY A 557 -54.68 41.69 -34.37
CA GLY A 557 -55.13 42.59 -35.44
C GLY A 557 -56.62 42.53 -35.88
N LYS A 558 -57.43 41.60 -35.35
CA LYS A 558 -58.92 41.53 -35.44
C LYS A 558 -59.57 41.28 -36.83
N VAL A 559 -60.52 40.32 -36.83
CA VAL A 559 -61.57 40.03 -37.86
C VAL A 559 -61.11 39.43 -39.20
N GLY A 560 -61.67 38.26 -39.54
CA GLY A 560 -61.60 37.63 -40.86
C GLY A 560 -61.70 36.10 -40.75
N ALA A 561 -62.67 35.48 -41.45
CA ALA A 561 -62.87 34.03 -41.42
C ALA A 561 -62.53 33.39 -42.77
N GLY A 562 -61.89 32.22 -42.76
CA GLY A 562 -61.74 31.36 -43.94
C GLY A 562 -60.35 30.72 -44.12
N HIS A 563 -60.37 29.47 -44.62
CA HIS A 563 -59.26 28.78 -45.32
C HIS A 563 -57.94 28.49 -44.55
N THR A 564 -57.99 27.53 -43.63
CA THR A 564 -56.81 26.78 -43.14
C THR A 564 -56.59 25.42 -43.84
N ALA A 565 -57.33 25.13 -44.92
CA ALA A 565 -57.39 23.80 -45.52
C ALA A 565 -56.12 23.34 -46.28
N GLN A 566 -55.35 24.26 -46.86
CA GLN A 566 -54.31 23.92 -47.84
C GLN A 566 -52.90 23.72 -47.25
N ALA A 567 -52.67 24.14 -45.99
CA ALA A 567 -51.39 23.94 -45.30
C ALA A 567 -51.23 22.50 -44.76
N VAL A 568 -52.33 21.80 -44.50
CA VAL A 568 -52.34 20.45 -43.89
C VAL A 568 -51.88 19.38 -44.89
N GLU A 569 -52.24 19.53 -46.17
CA GLU A 569 -51.93 18.56 -47.23
C GLU A 569 -50.43 18.45 -47.53
N ALA A 570 -49.68 19.55 -47.41
CA ALA A 570 -48.24 19.57 -47.61
C ALA A 570 -47.47 18.80 -46.51
N VAL A 571 -47.91 18.93 -45.25
CA VAL A 571 -47.28 18.25 -44.10
C VAL A 571 -47.57 16.75 -44.12
N MET A 572 -48.82 16.36 -44.40
CA MET A 572 -49.25 14.96 -44.50
C MET A 572 -48.51 14.15 -45.60
N LYS A 573 -47.80 14.82 -46.52
CA LYS A 573 -47.08 14.17 -47.62
C LYS A 573 -45.62 13.84 -47.33
N MET A 574 -45.05 14.35 -46.23
CA MET A 574 -43.66 14.05 -45.81
C MET A 574 -43.54 13.02 -44.69
N TRP A 575 -44.56 12.87 -43.83
CA TRP A 575 -44.60 11.84 -42.77
C TRP A 575 -45.94 11.09 -42.76
N PRO A 576 -46.10 10.03 -43.59
CA PRO A 576 -47.21 9.10 -43.43
C PRO A 576 -47.01 8.21 -42.19
N PRO A 577 -48.03 8.01 -41.33
CA PRO A 577 -47.93 7.09 -40.21
C PRO A 577 -47.93 5.62 -40.68
N PRO A 578 -47.18 4.71 -40.03
CA PRO A 578 -47.14 3.30 -40.39
C PRO A 578 -48.46 2.57 -40.06
N ALA A 579 -48.81 1.58 -40.88
CA ALA A 579 -50.05 0.81 -40.78
C ALA A 579 -49.98 -0.35 -39.76
N PRO A 580 -51.11 -0.77 -39.15
CA PRO A 580 -51.13 -1.80 -38.10
C PRO A 580 -51.15 -3.24 -38.67
N PRO A 581 -50.61 -4.24 -37.94
CA PRO A 581 -50.88 -5.64 -38.20
C PRO A 581 -52.27 -6.06 -37.68
N SER A 582 -53.01 -6.82 -38.50
CA SER A 582 -54.34 -7.34 -38.18
C SER A 582 -54.31 -8.74 -37.52
N SER A 583 -55.46 -9.17 -37.02
CA SER A 583 -55.65 -10.37 -36.18
C SER A 583 -55.78 -11.70 -36.93
N GLY A 584 -55.38 -12.80 -36.27
CA GLY A 584 -55.72 -14.19 -36.62
C GLY A 584 -54.70 -14.93 -37.49
N GLU A 585 -54.53 -16.26 -37.43
CA GLU A 585 -55.09 -17.32 -36.56
C GLU A 585 -54.11 -18.53 -36.58
N GLU A 586 -54.04 -19.31 -35.48
CA GLU A 586 -53.75 -20.77 -35.38
C GLU A 586 -52.51 -21.43 -36.09
N GLN A 587 -51.94 -22.59 -35.70
CA GLN A 587 -52.29 -23.67 -34.75
C GLN A 587 -51.06 -24.54 -34.34
N ILE A 588 -51.24 -25.43 -33.34
CA ILE A 588 -50.51 -26.72 -33.08
C ILE A 588 -49.12 -26.75 -32.36
N SER A 589 -49.18 -26.95 -31.03
CA SER A 589 -48.34 -27.87 -30.20
C SER A 589 -46.87 -27.51 -29.83
N ARG A 590 -46.24 -28.00 -28.72
CA ARG A 590 -46.63 -29.09 -27.79
C ARG A 590 -45.97 -29.03 -26.37
N GLY A 591 -46.72 -28.63 -25.33
CA GLY A 591 -46.48 -28.95 -23.89
C GLY A 591 -45.30 -28.27 -23.14
N VAL A 592 -45.24 -28.17 -21.80
CA VAL A 592 -46.16 -28.52 -20.68
C VAL A 592 -45.93 -27.54 -19.49
N SER A 593 -47.02 -27.12 -18.81
CA SER A 593 -47.21 -26.48 -17.48
C SER A 593 -46.14 -25.58 -16.80
N GLY A 594 -46.52 -24.49 -16.09
CA GLY A 594 -47.85 -23.90 -15.88
C GLY A 594 -47.93 -22.94 -14.66
N HIS A 595 -49.04 -22.17 -14.56
CA HIS A 595 -49.52 -21.30 -13.46
C HIS A 595 -48.56 -20.19 -12.90
N ASP A 596 -48.97 -18.93 -12.66
CA ASP A 596 -50.24 -18.22 -12.95
C ASP A 596 -50.04 -16.69 -13.03
N ARG A 597 -51.06 -15.96 -13.52
CA ARG A 597 -51.23 -14.47 -13.53
C ARG A 597 -52.32 -14.07 -12.48
N PRO A 598 -52.87 -12.82 -12.41
CA PRO A 598 -52.48 -11.46 -12.86
C PRO A 598 -52.34 -10.49 -11.64
N GLY A 599 -52.31 -9.14 -11.69
CA GLY A 599 -52.27 -8.13 -12.76
C GLY A 599 -52.76 -6.72 -12.31
N GLU A 600 -52.35 -5.68 -13.05
CA GLU A 600 -52.65 -4.22 -12.97
C GLU A 600 -54.08 -3.80 -13.42
N PRO A 601 -54.48 -2.49 -13.54
CA PRO A 601 -54.17 -1.19 -12.85
C PRO A 601 -55.53 -0.45 -12.50
N PRO A 602 -55.84 0.89 -12.68
CA PRO A 602 -55.09 2.17 -12.78
C PRO A 602 -55.63 3.42 -11.98
N LEU A 603 -54.87 4.54 -12.06
CA LEU A 603 -55.14 6.03 -12.05
C LEU A 603 -56.61 6.58 -12.07
N PRO A 604 -56.95 7.86 -11.65
CA PRO A 604 -56.26 9.14 -12.03
C PRO A 604 -56.44 10.51 -11.24
N ARG A 605 -55.50 11.49 -11.47
CA ARG A 605 -55.63 12.97 -11.77
C ARG A 605 -56.31 14.07 -10.87
N GLU A 606 -55.62 15.25 -10.77
CA GLU A 606 -56.10 16.69 -10.89
C GLU A 606 -56.96 17.40 -9.79
N SER A 607 -57.18 18.76 -9.67
CA SER A 607 -56.73 20.00 -10.39
C SER A 607 -56.85 21.37 -9.58
N GLY A 608 -56.52 22.56 -10.19
CA GLY A 608 -56.20 23.95 -9.67
C GLY A 608 -57.15 24.82 -8.79
N LEU A 609 -57.06 26.18 -8.65
CA LEU A 609 -56.22 27.28 -9.27
C LEU A 609 -56.21 28.63 -8.44
N SER A 610 -55.57 29.73 -8.93
CA SER A 610 -54.55 30.65 -8.29
C SER A 610 -54.84 32.07 -7.66
N HIS A 611 -54.02 32.48 -6.65
CA HIS A 611 -53.46 33.85 -6.36
C HIS A 611 -54.48 34.95 -5.89
N PRO A 612 -54.20 36.29 -5.75
CA PRO A 612 -52.96 37.10 -5.57
C PRO A 612 -53.03 38.35 -4.59
N GLN A 613 -51.90 39.09 -4.43
CA GLN A 613 -51.75 40.58 -4.23
C GLN A 613 -52.17 41.32 -2.91
N GLY A 614 -51.42 42.39 -2.54
CA GLY A 614 -51.71 43.20 -1.32
C GLY A 614 -51.15 44.64 -1.14
N PHE A 615 -50.03 45.05 -1.76
CA PHE A 615 -49.52 46.46 -1.90
C PHE A 615 -49.24 47.40 -0.67
N ARG A 616 -48.04 48.02 -0.71
CA ARG A 616 -47.70 49.47 -0.48
C ARG A 616 -47.28 50.05 0.89
N SER A 617 -46.10 50.69 0.83
CA SER A 617 -45.77 52.07 1.28
C SER A 617 -45.50 52.40 2.77
N SER A 618 -44.72 53.43 3.12
CA SER A 618 -43.48 54.03 2.56
C SER A 618 -43.03 55.25 3.38
N GLY A 619 -41.75 55.34 3.78
CA GLY A 619 -41.09 56.53 4.36
C GLY A 619 -39.58 56.25 4.57
N SER A 620 -38.56 57.01 4.12
CA SER A 620 -38.34 58.47 4.01
C SER A 620 -37.97 59.10 5.38
N THR A 621 -36.84 59.82 5.59
CA THR A 621 -35.75 60.25 4.68
C THR A 621 -34.53 60.86 5.43
N ASN A 622 -33.35 60.85 4.79
CA ASN A 622 -32.31 61.91 4.74
C ASN A 622 -31.41 62.33 5.94
N THR A 623 -30.15 62.66 5.57
CA THR A 623 -29.24 63.74 6.11
C THR A 623 -28.70 63.66 7.56
N SER A 624 -27.50 64.20 7.91
CA SER A 624 -26.30 64.64 7.15
C SER A 624 -25.12 65.01 8.10
N SER A 625 -23.91 65.19 7.53
CA SER A 625 -22.90 66.21 7.92
C SER A 625 -21.99 66.08 9.18
N ALA A 626 -20.80 65.48 8.96
CA ALA A 626 -19.47 66.11 9.14
C ALA A 626 -18.74 66.26 10.51
N HIS A 627 -17.41 66.47 10.37
CA HIS A 627 -16.41 67.12 11.24
C HIS A 627 -15.47 66.33 12.20
N SER A 628 -14.28 66.02 11.66
CA SER A 628 -12.97 66.62 12.06
C SER A 628 -12.03 65.95 13.09
N ALA A 629 -10.73 66.09 12.79
CA ALA A 629 -9.53 66.06 13.66
C ALA A 629 -9.07 64.70 14.29
N ALA A 630 -7.78 64.45 14.55
CA ALA A 630 -6.53 65.00 13.97
C ALA A 630 -5.31 64.10 14.30
N LEU A 631 -4.31 64.10 13.42
CA LEU A 631 -2.91 63.65 13.65
C LEU A 631 -2.12 64.79 14.35
N PRO A 632 -0.90 64.60 14.98
CA PRO A 632 0.29 64.11 14.26
C PRO A 632 1.55 63.55 15.02
N HIS A 633 2.53 63.05 14.24
CA HIS A 633 4.02 63.23 14.34
C HIS A 633 4.83 62.80 15.61
N GLU A 634 6.13 62.40 15.58
CA GLU A 634 7.05 61.88 14.53
C GLU A 634 8.45 61.50 15.13
N LYS A 635 9.37 60.91 14.32
CA LYS A 635 10.87 61.02 14.37
C LYS A 635 11.68 60.33 15.50
N ASP A 636 12.96 59.94 15.35
CA ASP A 636 13.76 59.45 14.18
C ASP A 636 15.20 58.94 14.58
N LEU A 637 15.93 58.36 13.60
CA LEU A 637 17.40 58.30 13.38
C LEU A 637 18.37 57.44 14.25
N LYS A 638 18.88 56.36 13.62
CA LYS A 638 20.29 55.93 13.37
C LYS A 638 21.39 56.00 14.47
N ALA A 639 22.16 54.90 14.62
CA ALA A 639 23.55 54.76 14.09
C ALA A 639 24.25 53.40 14.44
N MET A 640 25.31 53.06 13.69
CA MET A 640 26.34 52.02 13.97
C MET A 640 27.74 52.75 14.04
N PRO A 641 28.97 52.15 13.90
CA PRO A 641 29.41 50.75 13.69
C PRO A 641 30.78 50.32 14.33
N VAL A 642 31.31 49.16 13.86
CA VAL A 642 32.72 48.70 13.72
C VAL A 642 33.46 48.00 14.89
N VAL A 643 34.17 46.91 14.53
CA VAL A 643 35.55 46.45 14.93
C VAL A 643 35.63 44.95 15.35
N GLN A 644 36.49 44.20 14.65
CA GLN A 644 37.00 42.83 14.95
C GLN A 644 38.51 42.98 15.37
N PRO A 645 39.46 42.01 15.21
CA PRO A 645 39.44 40.54 15.12
C PRO A 645 40.45 39.86 16.10
N THR A 646 40.65 38.53 16.04
CA THR A 646 41.90 37.85 15.56
C THR A 646 41.96 36.35 15.92
N ASP A 647 42.62 35.58 15.06
CA ASP A 647 42.99 34.15 15.15
C ASP A 647 44.22 33.91 16.10
N VAL A 648 44.92 32.77 16.25
CA VAL A 648 45.11 31.55 15.40
C VAL A 648 45.51 30.29 16.21
N SER A 649 44.94 29.15 15.80
CA SER A 649 45.46 27.76 15.62
C SER A 649 46.60 27.05 16.44
N HIS A 650 46.44 25.70 16.48
CA HIS A 650 47.44 24.60 16.60
C HIS A 650 48.31 24.37 17.87
N MET A 651 48.14 23.20 18.52
CA MET A 651 49.03 22.01 18.34
C MET A 651 48.51 20.77 19.11
N SER A 652 49.16 19.61 18.88
CA SER A 652 48.76 18.26 19.34
C SER A 652 49.39 17.83 20.67
N SER A 653 48.81 16.83 21.37
CA SER A 653 49.56 15.64 21.86
C SER A 653 48.70 14.59 22.58
N SER A 654 49.29 13.40 22.69
CA SER A 654 48.94 12.16 23.41
C SER A 654 48.58 12.28 24.90
N GLY A 655 47.98 11.22 25.47
CA GLY A 655 48.12 10.94 26.91
C GLY A 655 47.16 9.88 27.46
N GLU A 656 47.67 8.65 27.66
CA GLU A 656 47.00 7.52 28.32
C GLU A 656 46.62 7.79 29.79
N THR A 657 45.71 6.99 30.36
CA THR A 657 45.67 6.76 31.83
C THR A 657 44.96 5.45 32.19
N GLU A 658 45.74 4.38 32.38
CA GLU A 658 45.49 3.43 33.47
C GLU A 658 45.88 4.17 34.78
N GLY A 659 45.27 4.01 35.95
CA GLY A 659 44.40 2.94 36.46
C GLY A 659 45.10 2.22 37.61
N ASP A 660 44.57 2.29 38.85
CA ASP A 660 44.67 1.15 39.80
C ASP A 660 43.65 1.22 40.98
N GLN A 661 43.60 0.12 41.74
CA GLN A 661 42.60 -0.31 42.73
C GLN A 661 42.60 0.40 44.10
N THR A 662 41.49 0.29 44.84
CA THR A 662 41.51 -0.24 46.24
C THR A 662 40.11 -0.61 46.78
N GLU A 663 39.95 -1.87 47.24
CA GLU A 663 38.88 -2.38 48.14
C GLU A 663 39.43 -2.45 49.62
N PRO A 664 38.79 -3.02 50.69
CA PRO A 664 37.52 -3.81 50.83
C PRO A 664 36.63 -3.59 52.11
N LYS A 665 35.61 -4.48 52.28
CA LYS A 665 34.82 -4.90 53.51
C LYS A 665 33.44 -4.22 53.75
N VAL A 666 32.28 -4.91 53.80
CA VAL A 666 31.79 -6.01 54.71
C VAL A 666 31.77 -5.56 56.19
N ASP A 667 30.66 -5.51 56.97
CA ASP A 667 29.52 -6.44 57.15
C ASP A 667 28.22 -5.80 57.81
N ARG A 668 27.22 -6.62 58.16
CA ARG A 668 25.89 -6.38 58.83
C ARG A 668 25.98 -6.18 60.37
N PRO A 669 24.95 -5.69 61.15
CA PRO A 669 23.76 -6.53 61.55
C PRO A 669 22.42 -5.87 62.09
N SER A 670 21.33 -6.67 62.09
CA SER A 670 20.25 -6.90 63.10
C SER A 670 19.29 -5.86 63.79
N SER A 671 17.97 -6.04 63.54
CA SER A 671 16.83 -6.11 64.54
C SER A 671 16.28 -4.82 65.23
N ASN A 672 15.08 -4.72 65.88
CA ASN A 672 14.01 -5.70 66.24
C ASN A 672 12.64 -5.02 66.65
N ARG A 673 11.52 -5.80 66.70
CA ARG A 673 10.20 -5.56 67.41
C ARG A 673 9.27 -4.42 66.90
N THR A 674 7.92 -4.44 67.02
CA THR A 674 6.92 -5.39 67.60
C THR A 674 5.60 -5.43 66.76
N ALA A 675 4.65 -6.34 67.07
CA ALA A 675 3.41 -6.65 66.31
C ALA A 675 2.12 -6.34 67.15
N PRO A 676 0.85 -6.86 66.96
CA PRO A 676 0.43 -8.10 66.23
C PRO A 676 -1.00 -8.18 65.55
N HIS A 677 -1.28 -9.34 64.90
CA HIS A 677 -2.58 -10.03 64.63
C HIS A 677 -3.67 -9.33 63.75
N SER A 678 -4.06 -9.82 62.53
CA SER A 678 -4.82 -11.05 62.10
C SER A 678 -6.36 -10.83 62.03
N SER A 679 -7.20 -11.45 61.16
CA SER A 679 -7.10 -12.54 60.16
C SER A 679 -8.25 -12.48 59.10
N SER A 680 -8.42 -13.52 58.27
CA SER A 680 -9.25 -13.62 57.05
C SER A 680 -10.80 -13.66 57.20
N GLU A 681 -11.46 -13.45 56.05
CA GLU A 681 -12.68 -14.11 55.49
C GLU A 681 -13.76 -14.71 56.43
N ASP A 682 -15.04 -14.34 56.22
CA ASP A 682 -16.12 -15.31 55.93
C ASP A 682 -17.39 -14.64 55.30
N GLN A 683 -18.45 -15.43 55.07
CA GLN A 683 -19.55 -15.17 54.12
C GLN A 683 -20.94 -14.87 54.74
N HIS A 684 -21.87 -14.46 53.86
CA HIS A 684 -23.28 -14.92 53.77
C HIS A 684 -24.45 -14.33 54.63
N THR A 685 -25.31 -13.56 53.93
CA THR A 685 -26.82 -13.63 53.87
C THR A 685 -27.80 -12.88 54.81
N HIS A 686 -28.93 -12.52 54.15
CA HIS A 686 -30.34 -12.37 54.60
C HIS A 686 -30.92 -11.04 55.16
N GLN A 687 -31.74 -10.41 54.29
CA GLN A 687 -33.10 -9.82 54.45
C GLN A 687 -33.96 -10.29 55.66
N PRO A 688 -35.09 -9.61 56.05
CA PRO A 688 -35.98 -8.80 55.17
C PRO A 688 -36.61 -7.49 55.71
N SER A 689 -37.41 -6.89 54.82
CA SER A 689 -38.38 -5.78 54.85
C SER A 689 -39.11 -5.35 56.15
N GLN A 690 -39.50 -4.06 56.23
CA GLN A 690 -40.91 -3.62 56.09
C GLN A 690 -41.04 -2.08 55.84
N GLN A 691 -42.26 -1.62 55.53
CA GLN A 691 -42.57 -0.30 54.94
C GLN A 691 -43.11 0.73 55.96
N ASN A 692 -42.90 2.03 55.70
CA ASN A 692 -43.95 3.04 55.93
C ASN A 692 -43.76 4.30 55.04
N HIS A 693 -44.79 5.15 54.89
CA HIS A 693 -44.92 6.09 53.77
C HIS A 693 -44.48 7.56 54.01
N LYS A 694 -43.72 8.10 53.03
CA LYS A 694 -43.75 9.44 52.36
C LYS A 694 -44.11 10.73 53.14
N PRO A 695 -43.47 11.88 52.82
CA PRO A 695 -43.95 12.65 51.65
C PRO A 695 -42.90 13.39 50.78
N ALA A 696 -43.34 13.74 49.57
CA ALA A 696 -42.85 14.80 48.65
C ALA A 696 -41.40 14.81 48.13
N GLU A 697 -41.26 14.69 46.80
CA GLU A 697 -40.08 15.08 46.01
C GLU A 697 -40.53 15.93 44.80
N PRO A 698 -39.69 16.86 44.29
CA PRO A 698 -39.93 17.64 43.06
C PRO A 698 -39.75 16.77 41.78
N PRO A 699 -40.16 17.25 40.58
CA PRO A 699 -40.34 16.38 39.42
C PRO A 699 -39.03 15.86 38.81
N GLU A 700 -39.09 14.58 38.41
CA GLU A 700 -38.05 13.82 37.74
C GLU A 700 -37.88 14.29 36.28
N VAL A 701 -36.73 14.88 35.95
CA VAL A 701 -36.39 15.22 34.56
C VAL A 701 -35.93 13.95 33.85
N VAL A 702 -36.85 13.33 33.11
CA VAL A 702 -36.56 12.15 32.27
C VAL A 702 -35.73 12.58 31.07
N SER A 703 -34.41 12.58 31.23
CA SER A 703 -33.46 12.69 30.12
C SER A 703 -33.61 11.46 29.20
N SER A 704 -34.29 11.63 28.06
CA SER A 704 -34.31 10.63 27.00
C SER A 704 -32.87 10.36 26.55
N GLN A 705 -32.35 9.17 26.86
CA GLN A 705 -30.99 8.79 26.46
C GLN A 705 -30.98 8.37 24.99
N PHE A 706 -30.94 9.36 24.09
CA PHE A 706 -30.44 9.13 22.75
C PHE A 706 -28.92 8.83 22.85
N GLN A 707 -28.57 7.56 23.01
CA GLN A 707 -27.18 7.08 23.04
C GLN A 707 -26.57 7.14 21.63
N GLY A 708 -26.40 8.35 21.10
CA GLY A 708 -25.50 8.58 19.98
C GLY A 708 -24.07 8.26 20.41
N ASN A 709 -23.41 7.33 19.72
CA ASN A 709 -22.00 7.04 19.94
C ASN A 709 -21.16 8.27 19.59
N GLY A 710 -20.81 9.05 20.61
CA GLY A 710 -19.76 10.07 20.50
C GLY A 710 -18.47 9.42 20.01
N SER A 711 -17.73 10.12 19.15
CA SER A 711 -16.53 9.63 18.45
C SER A 711 -16.77 8.69 17.24
N ALA A 712 -17.92 8.77 16.56
CA ALA A 712 -18.04 8.32 15.17
C ALA A 712 -17.57 9.41 14.19
N LEU A 713 -16.35 9.29 13.68
CA LEU A 713 -15.95 9.98 12.44
C LEU A 713 -16.88 9.53 11.29
N ARG A 714 -17.13 10.43 10.33
CA ARG A 714 -17.81 10.06 9.08
C ARG A 714 -17.03 8.89 8.43
N PRO A 715 -17.67 7.77 8.06
CA PRO A 715 -16.95 6.67 7.40
C PRO A 715 -16.24 7.20 6.15
N PRO A 716 -14.92 6.98 5.99
CA PRO A 716 -14.21 7.39 4.80
C PRO A 716 -14.86 6.77 3.56
N MET A 717 -15.17 7.58 2.56
CA MET A 717 -15.75 7.08 1.33
C MET A 717 -14.64 6.55 0.43
N ALA A 718 -14.56 5.23 0.29
CA ALA A 718 -13.90 4.58 -0.84
C ALA A 718 -14.44 5.19 -2.13
N LEU A 719 -13.55 5.75 -2.97
CA LEU A 719 -13.92 6.44 -4.22
C LEU A 719 -14.78 5.55 -5.14
N ASP A 720 -14.59 4.24 -5.03
CA ASP A 720 -15.27 3.18 -5.76
C ASP A 720 -16.79 3.11 -5.51
N ASN A 721 -17.29 3.73 -4.43
CA ASN A 721 -18.69 3.65 -3.99
C ASN A 721 -19.35 5.04 -3.82
N ALA A 722 -19.27 5.88 -4.85
CA ALA A 722 -20.05 7.11 -4.96
C ALA A 722 -21.57 6.81 -5.02
N VAL A 723 -22.28 6.92 -3.88
CA VAL A 723 -23.72 6.59 -3.72
C VAL A 723 -24.59 7.27 -4.78
N TRP A 724 -24.29 8.54 -5.10
CA TRP A 724 -25.01 9.35 -6.10
C TRP A 724 -24.89 8.89 -7.56
N THR A 725 -24.13 7.82 -7.86
CA THR A 725 -24.13 7.18 -9.19
C THR A 725 -25.23 6.13 -9.35
N LYS A 726 -25.94 5.78 -8.27
CA LYS A 726 -27.11 4.90 -8.30
C LYS A 726 -28.38 5.74 -8.38
N ALA A 727 -29.18 5.54 -9.42
CA ALA A 727 -30.57 6.00 -9.44
C ALA A 727 -31.31 5.29 -8.30
N THR A 728 -31.66 6.04 -7.25
CA THR A 728 -32.05 5.47 -5.95
C THR A 728 -33.56 5.30 -5.85
N ALA A 729 -34.00 4.16 -5.32
CA ALA A 729 -35.38 3.65 -5.38
C ALA A 729 -36.37 4.33 -4.41
N VAL A 730 -36.39 5.67 -4.36
CA VAL A 730 -37.25 6.45 -3.45
C VAL A 730 -38.74 6.27 -3.77
N GLU A 731 -39.11 6.08 -5.04
CA GLU A 731 -40.50 5.86 -5.46
C GLU A 731 -41.12 4.57 -4.89
N ALA A 732 -40.31 3.57 -4.50
CA ALA A 732 -40.80 2.32 -3.93
C ALA A 732 -41.30 2.45 -2.47
N VAL A 733 -41.16 3.62 -1.84
CA VAL A 733 -41.52 3.88 -0.43
C VAL A 733 -42.66 4.90 -0.30
N LEU A 734 -42.99 5.62 -1.38
CA LEU A 734 -44.05 6.65 -1.40
C LEU A 734 -45.37 6.07 -1.90
N GLU A 735 -46.36 5.96 -1.01
CA GLU A 735 -47.72 5.56 -1.36
C GLU A 735 -48.52 6.79 -1.80
N ASP A 736 -48.89 6.88 -3.08
CA ASP A 736 -49.76 7.96 -3.58
C ASP A 736 -51.19 7.86 -3.02
N LEU A 737 -51.75 9.00 -2.62
CA LEU A 737 -53.12 9.14 -2.14
C LEU A 737 -53.95 9.95 -3.15
N THR A 738 -55.16 9.48 -3.47
CA THR A 738 -56.10 10.22 -4.33
C THR A 738 -56.70 11.40 -3.57
N LEU A 739 -56.80 12.56 -4.23
CA LEU A 739 -57.27 13.80 -3.62
C LEU A 739 -58.72 14.11 -4.02
N ASP A 740 -59.63 13.20 -3.68
CA ASP A 740 -61.07 13.30 -3.95
C ASP A 740 -61.81 14.34 -3.06
N CYS A 741 -61.06 15.17 -2.35
CA CYS A 741 -61.51 16.18 -1.39
C CYS A 741 -61.54 17.60 -2.00
N THR A 742 -62.20 18.55 -1.33
CA THR A 742 -62.12 19.97 -1.69
C THR A 742 -60.70 20.52 -1.49
N LEU A 743 -59.99 20.79 -2.59
CA LEU A 743 -58.64 21.34 -2.58
C LEU A 743 -58.65 22.80 -2.08
N PRO A 744 -57.63 23.25 -1.31
CA PRO A 744 -57.50 24.66 -0.93
C PRO A 744 -57.34 25.58 -2.15
N GLU A 745 -57.69 26.86 -1.97
CA GLU A 745 -57.34 27.91 -2.93
C GLU A 745 -55.83 27.89 -3.22
N MET A 746 -55.45 27.85 -4.49
CA MET A 746 -54.03 27.80 -4.88
C MET A 746 -53.40 29.17 -4.62
N VAL A 747 -52.22 29.18 -3.99
CA VAL A 747 -51.46 30.41 -3.75
C VAL A 747 -50.11 30.26 -4.44
N THR A 748 -49.78 31.15 -5.39
CA THR A 748 -48.43 31.19 -5.96
C THR A 748 -47.47 31.79 -4.93
N PHE A 749 -46.66 30.93 -4.31
CA PHE A 749 -45.63 31.31 -3.34
C PHE A 749 -44.38 31.89 -4.02
N SER A 750 -43.65 32.73 -3.30
CA SER A 750 -42.30 33.17 -3.62
C SER A 750 -41.27 32.12 -3.17
N GLU A 751 -40.05 32.14 -3.73
CA GLU A 751 -38.92 31.36 -3.18
C GLU A 751 -38.16 32.08 -2.05
N ASP A 752 -38.69 33.21 -1.56
CA ASP A 752 -38.16 33.92 -0.40
C ASP A 752 -38.46 33.20 0.93
N ILE A 753 -37.63 33.45 1.94
CA ILE A 753 -37.62 32.71 3.22
C ILE A 753 -38.93 32.86 4.03
N GLY A 754 -39.70 33.93 3.79
CA GLY A 754 -40.95 34.22 4.51
C GLY A 754 -42.06 33.19 4.25
N ASP A 755 -42.22 32.74 3.01
CA ASP A 755 -43.32 31.88 2.57
C ASP A 755 -43.24 30.45 3.15
N THR A 756 -42.17 30.08 3.84
CA THR A 756 -41.97 28.70 4.34
C THR A 756 -43.01 28.24 5.35
N VAL A 757 -43.58 29.16 6.14
CA VAL A 757 -44.69 28.87 7.07
C VAL A 757 -46.00 28.73 6.31
N ASP A 758 -46.31 29.67 5.41
CA ASP A 758 -47.53 29.65 4.60
C ASP A 758 -47.61 28.42 3.68
N ILE A 759 -46.46 27.97 3.15
CA ILE A 759 -46.31 26.71 2.41
C ILE A 759 -46.61 25.50 3.32
N GLY A 760 -46.16 25.53 4.58
CA GLY A 760 -46.49 24.51 5.58
C GLY A 760 -48.00 24.41 5.81
N GLU A 761 -48.58 25.52 6.25
CA GLU A 761 -50.00 25.62 6.63
C GLU A 761 -50.93 25.28 5.44
N TRP A 762 -50.57 25.66 4.21
CA TRP A 762 -51.33 25.27 3.00
C TRP A 762 -51.39 23.75 2.81
N GLY A 763 -50.28 23.06 3.06
CA GLY A 763 -50.22 21.60 2.99
C GLY A 763 -50.97 20.92 4.14
N GLU A 764 -50.93 21.49 5.35
CA GLU A 764 -51.75 21.02 6.47
C GLU A 764 -53.24 21.19 6.19
N ARG A 765 -53.68 22.36 5.67
CA ARG A 765 -55.07 22.60 5.26
C ARG A 765 -55.53 21.60 4.19
N LEU A 766 -54.66 21.25 3.23
CA LEU A 766 -54.92 20.20 2.24
C LEU A 766 -55.08 18.82 2.91
N VAL A 767 -54.17 18.44 3.81
CA VAL A 767 -54.22 17.15 4.51
C VAL A 767 -55.43 17.09 5.45
N HIS A 768 -55.79 18.17 6.14
CA HIS A 768 -57.03 18.28 6.92
C HIS A 768 -58.25 18.03 6.03
N SER A 769 -58.35 18.68 4.86
CA SER A 769 -59.46 18.48 3.91
C SER A 769 -59.55 17.02 3.43
N PHE A 770 -58.42 16.41 3.07
CA PHE A 770 -58.34 14.99 2.70
C PHE A 770 -58.79 14.08 3.86
N LEU A 771 -58.31 14.33 5.08
CA LEU A 771 -58.66 13.54 6.26
C LEU A 771 -60.14 13.69 6.64
N THR A 772 -60.71 14.89 6.58
CA THR A 772 -62.14 15.13 6.82
C THR A 772 -63.01 14.43 5.77
N HIS A 773 -62.65 14.54 4.48
CA HIS A 773 -63.34 13.80 3.42
C HIS A 773 -63.26 12.28 3.65
N TRP A 774 -62.10 11.77 4.09
CA TRP A 774 -61.91 10.36 4.42
C TRP A 774 -62.70 9.92 5.67
N MET A 775 -62.85 10.78 6.67
CA MET A 775 -63.75 10.56 7.82
C MET A 775 -65.21 10.38 7.38
N GLU A 776 -65.70 11.27 6.52
CA GLU A 776 -67.10 11.29 6.08
C GLU A 776 -67.43 10.14 5.10
N ASN A 777 -66.50 9.78 4.20
CA ASN A 777 -66.77 8.91 3.06
C ASN A 777 -66.00 7.56 3.08
N GLY A 778 -64.97 7.41 3.93
CA GLY A 778 -64.06 6.25 3.92
C GLY A 778 -64.57 4.95 4.56
N GLY A 779 -65.83 4.93 5.01
CA GLY A 779 -66.47 3.72 5.54
C GLY A 779 -65.80 3.13 6.79
N PRO A 780 -65.83 1.79 7.00
CA PRO A 780 -65.33 1.15 8.23
C PRO A 780 -63.81 1.25 8.48
N GLN A 781 -63.05 1.87 7.58
CA GLN A 781 -61.62 2.11 7.74
C GLN A 781 -61.27 3.58 7.99
N ALA A 782 -62.26 4.47 8.01
CA ALA A 782 -62.11 5.89 8.29
C ALA A 782 -61.79 6.18 9.77
N PRO A 783 -61.11 7.29 10.09
CA PRO A 783 -60.97 7.78 11.45
C PRO A 783 -62.34 8.22 12.00
N LYS A 784 -62.56 7.98 13.30
CA LYS A 784 -63.73 8.46 14.05
C LYS A 784 -63.57 9.88 14.58
N GLU A 785 -62.33 10.32 14.74
CA GLU A 785 -61.95 11.63 15.24
C GLU A 785 -60.64 12.06 14.57
N ILE A 786 -60.54 13.35 14.24
CA ILE A 786 -59.33 14.00 13.75
C ILE A 786 -59.07 15.17 14.69
N VAL A 787 -57.87 15.24 15.24
CA VAL A 787 -57.37 16.39 15.99
C VAL A 787 -56.22 16.97 15.18
N TRP A 788 -56.38 18.18 14.67
CA TRP A 788 -55.31 18.97 14.06
C TRP A 788 -54.73 19.88 15.15
N TYR A 789 -53.49 19.64 15.56
CA TYR A 789 -52.87 20.38 16.65
C TYR A 789 -52.60 21.83 16.26
N ASN A 790 -52.08 22.04 15.05
CA ASN A 790 -51.66 23.35 14.54
C ASN A 790 -52.82 24.20 13.94
N GLN A 791 -54.08 23.80 14.10
CA GLN A 791 -55.27 24.52 13.60
C GLN A 791 -55.35 26.00 14.04
N ASN A 792 -54.73 26.35 15.17
CA ASN A 792 -54.69 27.71 15.71
C ASN A 792 -53.27 28.33 15.68
N GLY A 793 -52.39 27.79 14.83
CA GLY A 793 -50.97 28.12 14.76
C GLY A 793 -50.09 27.08 15.46
N GLU A 794 -48.78 27.18 15.19
CA GLU A 794 -47.73 26.26 15.65
C GLU A 794 -47.78 25.96 17.16
N THR A 795 -48.05 24.69 17.49
CA THR A 795 -48.15 24.20 18.87
C THR A 795 -46.88 23.51 19.39
N GLY A 796 -45.91 23.23 18.51
CA GLY A 796 -44.69 22.52 18.85
C GLY A 796 -44.89 21.05 19.25
N GLN A 797 -46.02 20.44 18.89
CA GLN A 797 -46.20 18.99 18.99
C GLN A 797 -45.27 18.25 18.01
N PRO A 798 -44.89 16.99 18.28
CA PRO A 798 -44.05 16.19 17.38
C PRO A 798 -44.83 15.53 16.23
N CYS A 799 -46.03 16.04 15.91
CA CYS A 799 -46.93 15.62 14.84
C CYS A 799 -48.02 16.68 14.64
N ASP A 800 -48.43 16.96 13.40
CA ASP A 800 -49.50 17.94 13.11
C ASP A 800 -50.91 17.41 13.40
N PHE A 801 -51.16 16.12 13.15
CA PHE A 801 -52.48 15.50 13.33
C PHE A 801 -52.43 14.23 14.18
N LYS A 802 -53.49 14.01 14.95
CA LYS A 802 -53.85 12.73 15.56
C LYS A 802 -55.18 12.23 15.00
N LEU A 803 -55.22 10.95 14.64
CA LEU A 803 -56.38 10.23 14.13
C LEU A 803 -56.80 9.15 15.14
N THR A 804 -58.04 9.19 15.63
CA THR A 804 -58.58 8.14 16.52
C THR A 804 -59.51 7.23 15.72
N PHE A 805 -59.27 5.93 15.70
CA PHE A 805 -60.06 4.94 14.96
C PHE A 805 -60.96 4.09 15.87
N ALA A 806 -61.93 3.42 15.26
CA ALA A 806 -62.82 2.49 15.98
C ALA A 806 -62.07 1.25 16.49
N VAL A 807 -62.42 0.80 17.71
CA VAL A 807 -62.06 -0.52 18.24
C VAL A 807 -62.45 -1.61 17.24
N ARG A 808 -61.50 -2.47 16.84
CA ARG A 808 -61.79 -3.67 16.04
C ARG A 808 -62.04 -4.86 16.98
N ASN A 809 -62.84 -5.84 16.53
CA ASN A 809 -63.25 -6.99 17.33
C ASN A 809 -62.04 -7.79 17.86
N GLY A 810 -61.69 -7.58 19.13
CA GLY A 810 -60.54 -8.21 19.81
C GLY A 810 -59.67 -7.22 20.61
N GLU A 811 -59.72 -5.93 20.28
CA GLU A 811 -58.95 -4.88 20.95
C GLU A 811 -59.73 -4.25 22.12
N SER A 812 -59.02 -3.77 23.14
CA SER A 812 -59.63 -3.18 24.35
C SER A 812 -59.73 -1.64 24.33
N GLN A 813 -59.07 -0.99 23.38
CA GLN A 813 -59.07 0.47 23.15
C GLN A 813 -59.02 0.73 21.64
N GLY A 814 -59.36 1.95 21.21
CA GLY A 814 -59.23 2.35 19.80
C GLY A 814 -57.76 2.53 19.42
N HIS A 815 -57.40 2.28 18.15
CA HIS A 815 -56.06 2.59 17.66
C HIS A 815 -55.94 4.07 17.29
N GLU A 816 -54.76 4.63 17.55
CA GLU A 816 -54.42 6.02 17.27
C GLU A 816 -53.30 6.06 16.22
N VAL A 817 -53.35 7.02 15.30
CA VAL A 817 -52.29 7.27 14.31
C VAL A 817 -51.92 8.74 14.31
N PHE A 818 -50.63 9.02 14.35
CA PHE A 818 -50.03 10.35 14.30
C PHE A 818 -49.52 10.62 12.89
N VAL A 819 -49.83 11.81 12.36
CA VAL A 819 -49.47 12.23 11.00
C VAL A 819 -48.68 13.53 11.06
N GLU A 820 -47.55 13.52 10.37
CA GLU A 820 -46.65 14.64 10.16
C GLU A 820 -46.72 15.10 8.70
N VAL A 821 -47.00 16.37 8.45
CA VAL A 821 -47.20 16.95 7.11
C VAL A 821 -45.98 17.73 6.68
N LYS A 822 -45.30 17.25 5.63
CA LYS A 822 -44.15 17.94 5.07
C LYS A 822 -44.47 18.43 3.66
N THR A 823 -44.47 19.74 3.49
CA THR A 823 -44.92 20.40 2.25
C THR A 823 -43.76 20.85 1.35
N THR A 824 -43.98 21.00 0.04
CA THR A 824 -43.04 21.64 -0.89
C THR A 824 -43.72 22.11 -2.18
N VAL A 825 -43.31 23.28 -2.67
CA VAL A 825 -43.76 23.85 -3.97
C VAL A 825 -43.13 23.15 -5.18
N LYS A 826 -42.02 22.41 -5.01
CA LYS A 826 -41.32 21.75 -6.11
C LYS A 826 -42.00 20.42 -6.45
N ARG A 827 -42.16 20.13 -7.74
CA ARG A 827 -42.76 18.87 -8.25
C ARG A 827 -41.96 17.64 -7.80
N GLU A 828 -40.64 17.79 -7.75
CA GLU A 828 -39.70 16.77 -7.29
C GLU A 828 -38.79 17.38 -6.20
N LYS A 829 -38.69 16.68 -5.06
CA LYS A 829 -37.76 16.98 -3.97
C LYS A 829 -37.52 15.71 -3.16
N HIS A 830 -36.35 15.10 -3.34
CA HIS A 830 -36.03 13.78 -2.78
C HIS A 830 -35.73 13.78 -1.26
N PHE A 831 -35.63 14.97 -0.64
CA PHE A 831 -35.36 15.10 0.80
C PHE A 831 -36.53 15.70 1.57
N ILE A 832 -36.68 15.20 2.80
CA ILE A 832 -37.63 15.63 3.82
C ILE A 832 -36.79 16.11 5.00
N HIS A 833 -37.07 17.31 5.51
CA HIS A 833 -36.49 17.75 6.79
C HIS A 833 -37.37 17.20 7.91
N LEU A 834 -36.74 16.71 8.97
CA LEU A 834 -37.41 16.29 10.21
C LEU A 834 -36.72 16.96 11.39
N SER A 835 -37.48 17.41 12.40
CA SER A 835 -36.89 17.84 13.67
C SER A 835 -36.49 16.65 14.54
N ALA A 836 -35.68 16.92 15.57
CA ALA A 836 -35.29 15.89 16.54
C ALA A 836 -36.51 15.33 17.31
N ASN A 837 -37.53 16.17 17.56
CA ASN A 837 -38.75 15.78 18.27
C ASN A 837 -39.62 14.84 17.43
N GLU A 838 -39.83 15.18 16.15
CA GLU A 838 -40.52 14.33 15.17
C GLU A 838 -39.81 12.97 15.04
N LEU A 839 -38.47 12.95 14.97
CA LEU A 839 -37.71 11.71 14.81
C LEU A 839 -37.77 10.80 16.05
N ASP A 840 -37.61 11.35 17.26
CA ASP A 840 -37.72 10.57 18.50
C ASP A 840 -39.15 10.01 18.68
N PHE A 841 -40.16 10.83 18.39
CA PHE A 841 -41.56 10.41 18.45
C PHE A 841 -41.90 9.36 17.38
N ALA A 842 -41.38 9.48 16.15
CA ALA A 842 -41.53 8.48 15.11
C ALA A 842 -40.89 7.12 15.48
N LEU A 843 -39.70 7.14 16.12
CA LEU A 843 -39.02 5.93 16.59
C LEU A 843 -39.74 5.27 17.78
N LYS A 844 -40.40 6.07 18.61
CA LYS A 844 -41.24 5.62 19.74
C LYS A 844 -42.56 5.00 19.26
N GLU A 845 -43.27 5.68 18.37
CA GLU A 845 -44.64 5.33 17.94
C GLU A 845 -44.70 4.38 16.72
N LYS A 846 -43.62 4.29 15.94
CA LYS A 846 -43.37 3.27 14.90
C LYS A 846 -44.49 3.18 13.87
N GLU A 847 -45.25 2.08 13.87
CA GLU A 847 -46.36 1.84 12.96
C GLU A 847 -47.52 2.84 13.13
N ARG A 848 -47.59 3.50 14.30
CA ARG A 848 -48.56 4.56 14.57
C ARG A 848 -48.12 5.93 14.06
N TYR A 849 -46.91 6.09 13.51
CA TYR A 849 -46.43 7.36 12.96
C TYR A 849 -46.30 7.32 11.44
N HIS A 850 -46.81 8.32 10.75
CA HIS A 850 -46.80 8.44 9.28
C HIS A 850 -46.37 9.84 8.84
N ILE A 851 -45.62 9.94 7.74
CA ILE A 851 -45.36 11.23 7.07
C ILE A 851 -46.29 11.35 5.87
N TYR A 852 -46.97 12.49 5.74
CA TYR A 852 -47.76 12.89 4.58
C TYR A 852 -46.98 13.96 3.83
N ARG A 853 -46.62 13.69 2.58
CA ARG A 853 -45.74 14.53 1.75
C ARG A 853 -46.56 15.22 0.66
N VAL A 854 -46.67 16.55 0.73
CA VAL A 854 -47.37 17.37 -0.26
C VAL A 854 -46.35 17.96 -1.24
N TYR A 855 -46.48 17.62 -2.52
CA TYR A 855 -45.71 18.17 -3.65
C TYR A 855 -46.56 19.12 -4.50
N SER A 856 -45.91 20.04 -5.21
CA SER A 856 -46.55 21.14 -5.95
C SER A 856 -47.52 21.95 -5.09
N ALA A 857 -47.15 22.21 -3.84
CA ALA A 857 -47.95 23.04 -2.94
C ALA A 857 -48.17 24.43 -3.54
N GLY A 858 -49.40 24.94 -3.48
CA GLY A 858 -49.74 26.16 -4.21
C GLY A 858 -49.77 26.01 -5.74
N ASP A 859 -49.83 24.78 -6.26
CA ASP A 859 -50.24 24.45 -7.63
C ASP A 859 -51.22 23.27 -7.58
N SER A 860 -52.50 23.52 -7.29
CA SER A 860 -53.50 22.44 -7.25
C SER A 860 -53.73 21.77 -8.62
N GLN A 861 -53.30 22.34 -9.77
CA GLN A 861 -53.36 21.60 -11.05
C GLN A 861 -52.41 20.40 -11.07
N ASN A 862 -51.35 20.43 -10.25
CA ASN A 862 -50.28 19.44 -10.24
C ASN A 862 -49.94 18.96 -8.81
N VAL A 863 -50.82 19.22 -7.84
CA VAL A 863 -50.64 18.81 -6.44
C VAL A 863 -50.68 17.29 -6.31
N ARG A 864 -49.75 16.74 -5.52
CA ARG A 864 -49.62 15.31 -5.26
C ARG A 864 -49.42 15.09 -3.77
N LEU A 865 -50.25 14.25 -3.16
CA LEU A 865 -50.11 13.82 -1.77
C LEU A 865 -49.60 12.38 -1.75
N CYS A 866 -48.45 12.17 -1.14
CA CYS A 866 -47.89 10.84 -0.88
C CYS A 866 -47.87 10.54 0.63
N ARG A 867 -47.82 9.27 1.01
CA ARG A 867 -47.68 8.79 2.39
C ARG A 867 -46.46 7.88 2.54
N ILE A 868 -45.75 8.05 3.64
CA ILE A 868 -44.78 7.09 4.18
C ILE A 868 -45.38 6.53 5.46
N LYS A 869 -45.74 5.25 5.46
CA LYS A 869 -46.17 4.53 6.68
C LYS A 869 -44.94 4.09 7.48
N ASN A 870 -45.04 4.06 8.81
CA ASN A 870 -44.02 3.48 9.71
C ASN A 870 -42.58 3.90 9.39
N LEU A 871 -42.26 5.19 9.59
CA LEU A 871 -40.93 5.75 9.33
C LEU A 871 -39.81 4.93 10.01
N ALA A 872 -40.05 4.50 11.26
CA ALA A 872 -39.09 3.70 12.04
C ALA A 872 -38.73 2.37 11.35
N GLN A 873 -39.70 1.69 10.72
CA GLN A 873 -39.44 0.49 9.93
C GLN A 873 -38.57 0.80 8.72
N HIS A 874 -38.88 1.85 7.95
CA HIS A 874 -38.10 2.18 6.74
C HIS A 874 -36.66 2.63 7.02
N LEU A 875 -36.42 3.28 8.17
CA LEU A 875 -35.08 3.56 8.67
C LEU A 875 -34.36 2.27 9.10
N HIS A 876 -35.06 1.37 9.81
CA HIS A 876 -34.49 0.10 10.26
C HIS A 876 -34.16 -0.85 9.10
N SER A 877 -35.02 -0.94 8.08
CA SER A 877 -34.81 -1.73 6.87
C SER A 877 -33.87 -1.07 5.85
N LYS A 878 -33.32 0.11 6.14
CA LYS A 878 -32.42 0.89 5.27
C LYS A 878 -33.02 1.20 3.89
N THR A 879 -34.34 1.37 3.82
CA THR A 879 -35.06 1.76 2.59
C THR A 879 -35.24 3.28 2.48
N LEU A 880 -34.96 4.03 3.55
CA LEU A 880 -34.81 5.49 3.53
C LEU A 880 -33.45 5.86 4.14
N GLU A 881 -32.79 6.85 3.53
CA GLU A 881 -31.54 7.42 4.01
C GLU A 881 -31.83 8.66 4.88
N LEU A 882 -31.16 8.76 6.05
CA LEU A 882 -31.32 9.88 6.97
C LEU A 882 -30.04 10.72 7.03
N PHE A 883 -30.18 12.00 6.70
CA PHE A 883 -29.08 12.96 6.67
C PHE A 883 -29.20 13.93 7.84
N LEU A 884 -28.28 13.86 8.79
CA LEU A 884 -28.18 14.83 9.87
C LEU A 884 -27.44 16.08 9.38
N PHE A 885 -28.11 17.24 9.45
CA PHE A 885 -27.46 18.54 9.32
C PHE A 885 -26.85 18.91 10.69
N VAL A 886 -25.55 19.22 10.69
CA VAL A 886 -24.73 19.57 11.86
C VAL A 886 -23.88 20.80 11.52
#